data_AF-A0A6I9N9C5-F1
#
_entry.id   AF-A0A6I9N9C5-F1
#
_cell.length_a   1.000
_cell.length_b   1.000
_cell.length_c   1.000
_cell.angle_alpha   90.00
_cell.angle_beta   90.00
_cell.angle_gamma   90.00
#
_symmetry.space_group_name_H-M   'P 1'
#
loop_
_entity.id
_entity.type
_entity.pdbx_description
1 polymer ?
#
loop_
_entity_poly.entity_id
_entity_poly.type
_entity_poly.pdbx_seq_one_letter_code
_entity_poly.pdbx_strand_id
1 'polypeptide(L)'
;MSKKTTSPESGENVNVLGHESDHLNLPPPPEEKLEVSIHDSNNIKQLVNEFKGFHVQRLTCLELNTTLNKEERQQKKVNFLWSYVNDLVEQNQVLVETVEDLQKETDNKVSCRGMKLHASDPILNVSEADLRTLFLDELVGPAANIPHSSVSLVQITSELEDLKIQLQTKDMVICDLERTLRENSQQKQKTAAQTLESRERLELLQSELSCLQKIHKDNMKEITERGVCITKLQAASELLRLQEGADTRTQLSKLDERARKLQEELGRKEEEWRQRENEQRLKYEKAHAQAVGPWAKKADVLKSESAVSRKQVERQQKELSGSRQKEEALLSEAEAKMESLRGGLGALFERRMEEKEEINNHLTEELNTARLKMKEREEDVVGLRATQDSLKGTLALKEKHTQQLLHDNTQLKESLSSLQSKLQTTSETLDQTRKSLDTEQQQIQEQLHHANKARKHLQQELTHARHTAEKKIQKREMKTCALAKQLSECQEELLQKDKALEELCREELRAKMEDRSRECVHLHQTKERLEADLALSHEKINTSHLEVRSRDQFILQLRAEMKTAEQKHQREQEQVAALEGEVRHLKHKVRGHHEEKFQLIEKVRDIEHLVDQKEKEQQQRHEQLHDGQQQVETFEGKLKKQEVETELLHEQLKDASLQAQEQKETAAIFRQKYTAAMEKVHRVQGQVEPLEEELQYSQHQLRDSKLATDSVREELAEMAQRYQEKVNQWENSLEALDQLTDELQANQHLLRESQQKEDHLKGLIGSLQEQTEALKQQKLMLECDLKLFQQSHSHSDEEYVHQLKHHQQLQKRCTEQVESLARCEKAILQMKSELERQAQDKVCLKRSLLASHHTHVIDRSQLEQEAIHLKNEVTRVELELADTQKVHVALLRQSEEELKEARREVEVQREEAQRLRDEILKEEEKRRSAIGEKQSLSACVRQLSREMEELRSKQQVTEEAARAEEARRMEGCLNEGKLAEGKIRSVAVRLESEVLELRRNLQEAVDHKLEAELEKQEAQEQVNKYTPE
;
A
#
# COMPACT_ATOMS: atom_id res chain seq x y z
N MET A 1 27.50 -41.32 30.81
CA MET A 1 27.14 -42.72 30.50
C MET A 1 25.72 -42.76 29.97
N SER A 2 25.48 -43.59 28.95
CA SER A 2 24.24 -44.30 28.52
C SER A 2 22.92 -43.98 29.24
N LYS A 3 21.74 -43.85 28.58
CA LYS A 3 21.20 -44.39 27.31
C LYS A 3 20.34 -43.27 26.65
N LYS A 4 20.01 -43.16 25.35
CA LYS A 4 20.07 -43.99 24.11
C LYS A 4 19.17 -45.24 24.01
N THR A 5 18.01 -45.08 23.35
CA THR A 5 17.15 -46.12 22.76
C THR A 5 16.67 -45.66 21.38
N THR A 6 16.48 -46.59 20.44
CA THR A 6 16.31 -46.34 18.99
C THR A 6 15.30 -47.31 18.37
N SER A 7 14.48 -46.81 17.42
CA SER A 7 13.77 -47.58 16.37
C SER A 7 12.66 -48.56 16.83
N PRO A 8 11.79 -49.09 15.91
CA PRO A 8 11.91 -49.08 14.44
C PRO A 8 10.67 -48.66 13.59
N GLU A 9 10.96 -48.42 12.31
CA GLU A 9 10.21 -48.81 11.10
C GLU A 9 8.67 -48.60 10.98
N SER A 10 8.30 -47.81 9.96
CA SER A 10 7.15 -48.10 9.10
C SER A 10 7.49 -47.71 7.65
N GLY A 11 7.59 -48.69 6.76
CA GLY A 11 7.77 -48.45 5.32
C GLY A 11 6.53 -48.83 4.54
N GLU A 12 6.03 -47.91 3.70
CA GLU A 12 5.01 -48.18 2.68
C GLU A 12 5.52 -47.54 1.37
N ASN A 13 6.04 -48.35 0.45
CA ASN A 13 5.31 -48.99 -0.66
C ASN A 13 4.89 -48.01 -1.76
N VAL A 14 5.76 -47.89 -2.75
CA VAL A 14 5.48 -47.35 -4.09
C VAL A 14 4.88 -48.47 -4.96
N ASN A 15 3.67 -48.26 -5.48
CA ASN A 15 3.08 -48.90 -6.67
C ASN A 15 1.92 -48.00 -7.14
N VAL A 16 1.91 -47.41 -8.34
CA VAL A 16 1.85 -47.99 -9.71
C VAL A 16 0.44 -48.51 -10.07
N LEU A 17 -0.34 -47.64 -10.72
CA LEU A 17 -1.51 -47.86 -11.61
C LEU A 17 -2.01 -46.46 -12.05
N GLY A 18 -2.34 -46.15 -13.31
CA GLY A 18 -2.26 -46.92 -14.55
C GLY A 18 -3.53 -46.76 -15.42
N HIS A 19 -3.53 -45.79 -16.36
CA HIS A 19 -4.34 -45.72 -17.60
C HIS A 19 -3.91 -44.43 -18.35
N GLU A 20 -3.23 -44.53 -19.50
CA GLU A 20 -3.78 -44.68 -20.87
C GLU A 20 -4.33 -43.37 -21.48
N SER A 21 -3.61 -42.86 -22.48
CA SER A 21 -4.12 -42.04 -23.59
C SER A 21 -3.07 -42.06 -24.71
N ASP A 22 -3.46 -42.55 -25.89
CA ASP A 22 -2.52 -42.97 -26.94
C ASP A 22 -1.91 -41.83 -27.78
N HIS A 23 -0.75 -42.15 -28.36
CA HIS A 23 -0.06 -41.31 -29.34
C HIS A 23 -0.77 -41.28 -30.70
N LEU A 24 -0.82 -40.09 -31.32
CA LEU A 24 -0.68 -39.95 -32.77
C LEU A 24 0.42 -38.92 -33.09
N ASN A 25 1.56 -39.42 -33.58
CA ASN A 25 2.62 -38.62 -34.19
C ASN A 25 2.30 -38.35 -35.66
N LEU A 26 2.76 -37.21 -36.20
CA LEU A 26 3.40 -37.04 -37.53
C LEU A 26 4.00 -35.59 -37.60
N PRO A 27 4.97 -35.29 -38.49
CA PRO A 27 6.06 -34.35 -38.20
C PRO A 27 5.91 -32.95 -38.85
N PRO A 28 6.71 -31.95 -38.39
CA PRO A 28 6.84 -30.67 -39.08
C PRO A 28 7.85 -30.74 -40.25
N PRO A 29 7.58 -30.08 -41.39
CA PRO A 29 8.60 -29.81 -42.41
C PRO A 29 9.44 -28.56 -42.06
N PRO A 30 10.66 -28.44 -42.59
CA PRO A 30 11.55 -27.30 -42.34
C PRO A 30 11.31 -26.17 -43.37
N GLU A 31 11.49 -24.91 -42.96
CA GLU A 31 11.75 -23.82 -43.91
C GLU A 31 12.59 -22.71 -43.26
N GLU A 32 13.41 -22.06 -44.08
CA GLU A 32 14.62 -21.36 -43.63
C GLU A 32 14.41 -19.94 -43.12
N LYS A 33 15.34 -19.53 -42.26
CA LYS A 33 15.44 -18.20 -41.68
C LYS A 33 15.71 -17.12 -42.73
N LEU A 34 15.12 -15.94 -42.52
CA LEU A 34 15.89 -14.70 -42.61
C LEU A 34 15.64 -13.88 -41.33
N GLU A 35 16.50 -14.08 -40.33
CA GLU A 35 16.46 -13.36 -39.05
C GLU A 35 17.04 -11.96 -39.19
N VAL A 36 16.29 -10.94 -38.77
CA VAL A 36 16.85 -9.65 -38.33
C VAL A 36 16.21 -9.27 -36.99
N SER A 37 17.06 -8.87 -36.05
CA SER A 37 16.91 -8.88 -34.58
C SER A 37 15.49 -8.77 -33.95
N ILE A 38 15.00 -9.91 -33.45
CA ILE A 38 14.16 -10.00 -32.22
C ILE A 38 15.02 -10.57 -31.06
N HIS A 39 16.32 -10.81 -31.29
CA HIS A 39 17.16 -11.62 -30.40
C HIS A 39 17.44 -10.91 -29.06
N ASP A 40 17.61 -9.58 -29.09
CA ASP A 40 18.15 -8.80 -27.98
C ASP A 40 17.21 -8.75 -26.76
N SER A 41 15.90 -8.67 -26.97
CA SER A 41 14.91 -8.67 -25.87
C SER A 41 14.84 -10.02 -25.14
N ASN A 42 15.03 -11.13 -25.87
CA ASN A 42 15.07 -12.46 -25.28
C ASN A 42 16.40 -12.70 -24.56
N ASN A 43 17.52 -12.19 -25.10
CA ASN A 43 18.84 -12.29 -24.47
C ASN A 43 18.87 -11.56 -23.11
N ILE A 44 18.27 -10.38 -22.99
CA ILE A 44 18.17 -9.65 -21.70
C ILE A 44 17.34 -10.44 -20.68
N LYS A 45 16.17 -10.97 -21.07
CA LYS A 45 15.34 -11.81 -20.19
C LYS A 45 16.06 -13.08 -19.75
N GLN A 46 16.83 -13.71 -20.63
CA GLN A 46 17.63 -14.89 -20.31
C GLN A 46 18.74 -14.54 -19.31
N LEU A 47 19.50 -13.47 -19.54
CA LEU A 47 20.58 -13.02 -18.66
C LEU A 47 20.09 -12.70 -17.23
N VAL A 48 18.93 -12.02 -17.12
CA VAL A 48 18.28 -11.74 -15.82
C VAL A 48 17.86 -13.03 -15.10
N ASN A 49 17.35 -14.03 -15.83
CA ASN A 49 16.96 -15.31 -15.25
C ASN A 49 18.17 -16.16 -14.82
N GLU A 50 19.27 -16.15 -15.60
CA GLU A 50 20.53 -16.81 -15.25
C GLU A 50 21.17 -16.17 -14.01
N PHE A 51 21.22 -14.84 -13.94
CA PHE A 51 21.68 -14.08 -12.78
C PHE A 51 20.85 -14.41 -11.52
N LYS A 52 19.52 -14.39 -11.64
CA LYS A 52 18.62 -14.80 -10.53
C LYS A 52 18.85 -16.24 -10.09
N GLY A 53 19.06 -17.16 -11.04
CA GLY A 53 19.38 -18.56 -10.77
C GLY A 53 20.67 -18.73 -9.95
N PHE A 54 21.73 -17.99 -10.30
CA PHE A 54 23.02 -18.05 -9.61
C PHE A 54 22.93 -17.64 -8.13
N HIS A 55 22.22 -16.55 -7.81
CA HIS A 55 22.07 -16.10 -6.42
C HIS A 55 21.15 -17.01 -5.60
N VAL A 56 20.07 -17.54 -6.19
CA VAL A 56 19.23 -18.57 -5.54
C VAL A 56 20.06 -19.81 -5.24
N GLN A 57 20.86 -20.30 -6.19
CA GLN A 57 21.71 -21.49 -6.00
C GLN A 57 22.76 -21.28 -4.90
N ARG A 58 23.45 -20.12 -4.86
CA ARG A 58 24.39 -19.80 -3.78
C ARG A 58 23.69 -19.77 -2.41
N LEU A 59 22.49 -19.18 -2.32
CA LEU A 59 21.71 -19.12 -1.07
C LEU A 59 21.30 -20.52 -0.60
N THR A 60 20.84 -21.39 -1.50
CA THR A 60 20.52 -22.79 -1.19
C THR A 60 21.75 -23.58 -0.73
N CYS A 61 22.92 -23.37 -1.36
CA CYS A 61 24.18 -24.00 -0.91
C CYS A 61 24.60 -23.57 0.51
N LEU A 62 24.26 -22.35 0.95
CA LEU A 62 24.50 -21.90 2.33
C LEU A 62 23.54 -22.51 3.35
N GLU A 63 22.30 -22.78 2.95
CA GLU A 63 21.30 -23.43 3.80
C GLU A 63 21.60 -24.91 3.99
N LEU A 64 22.08 -25.59 2.96
CA LEU A 64 22.54 -26.97 3.01
C LEU A 64 23.89 -27.14 3.74
N ASN A 65 24.66 -26.08 3.96
CA ASN A 65 25.94 -26.17 4.64
C ASN A 65 25.78 -26.19 6.17
N THR A 66 25.57 -27.39 6.69
CA THR A 66 25.42 -27.69 8.13
C THR A 66 26.70 -27.55 8.95
N THR A 67 27.88 -27.43 8.31
CA THR A 67 29.18 -27.33 9.01
C THR A 67 29.43 -25.97 9.66
N LEU A 68 28.76 -24.93 9.17
CA LEU A 68 28.85 -23.57 9.71
C LEU A 68 27.92 -23.41 10.90
N ASN A 69 28.36 -22.68 11.92
CA ASN A 69 27.51 -22.34 13.06
C ASN A 69 26.35 -21.41 12.61
N LYS A 70 25.31 -21.27 13.44
CA LYS A 70 24.09 -20.54 13.06
C LYS A 70 24.38 -19.07 12.71
N GLU A 71 25.27 -18.46 13.46
CA GLU A 71 25.64 -17.04 13.36
C GLU A 71 26.51 -16.78 12.12
N GLU A 72 27.55 -17.57 11.88
CA GLU A 72 28.34 -17.56 10.64
C GLU A 72 27.47 -17.77 9.39
N ARG A 73 26.45 -18.63 9.49
CA ARG A 73 25.50 -18.87 8.39
C ARG A 73 24.62 -17.65 8.14
N GLN A 74 24.15 -16.97 9.19
CA GLN A 74 23.40 -15.72 9.08
C GLN A 74 24.27 -14.58 8.56
N GLN A 75 25.49 -14.39 9.09
CA GLN A 75 26.42 -13.37 8.61
C GLN A 75 26.81 -13.59 7.15
N LYS A 76 27.06 -14.84 6.74
CA LYS A 76 27.28 -15.14 5.32
C LYS A 76 26.04 -14.79 4.50
N LYS A 77 24.84 -15.22 4.88
CA LYS A 77 23.59 -14.83 4.18
C LYS A 77 23.46 -13.31 4.00
N VAL A 78 23.76 -12.53 5.04
CA VAL A 78 23.79 -11.05 4.96
C VAL A 78 24.82 -10.58 3.93
N ASN A 79 26.07 -11.08 3.99
CA ASN A 79 27.12 -10.73 3.03
C ASN A 79 26.74 -11.10 1.57
N PHE A 80 26.06 -12.23 1.35
CA PHE A 80 25.59 -12.66 0.02
C PHE A 80 24.42 -11.81 -0.50
N LEU A 81 23.48 -11.42 0.37
CA LEU A 81 22.40 -10.50 0.01
C LEU A 81 22.93 -9.08 -0.24
N TRP A 82 23.93 -8.64 0.53
CA TRP A 82 24.59 -7.35 0.33
C TRP A 82 25.35 -7.30 -1.00
N SER A 83 26.10 -8.37 -1.34
CA SER A 83 26.69 -8.54 -2.69
C SER A 83 25.61 -8.44 -3.77
N TYR A 84 24.52 -9.20 -3.66
CA TYR A 84 23.43 -9.18 -4.64
C TYR A 84 22.79 -7.79 -4.83
N VAL A 85 22.62 -7.02 -3.75
CA VAL A 85 22.10 -5.65 -3.83
C VAL A 85 23.11 -4.73 -4.52
N ASN A 86 24.41 -4.84 -4.23
CA ASN A 86 25.43 -4.05 -4.91
C ASN A 86 25.53 -4.41 -6.40
N ASP A 87 25.53 -5.70 -6.73
CA ASP A 87 25.56 -6.20 -8.12
C ASP A 87 24.35 -5.66 -8.91
N LEU A 88 23.16 -5.56 -8.29
CA LEU A 88 21.97 -4.92 -8.88
C LEU A 88 22.07 -3.40 -8.99
N VAL A 89 22.70 -2.72 -8.03
CA VAL A 89 22.92 -1.26 -8.09
C VAL A 89 23.89 -0.91 -9.22
N GLU A 90 24.98 -1.67 -9.38
CA GLU A 90 25.91 -1.52 -10.50
C GLU A 90 25.24 -1.78 -11.85
N GLN A 91 24.41 -2.83 -11.97
CA GLN A 91 23.63 -3.09 -13.19
C GLN A 91 22.63 -1.98 -13.50
N ASN A 92 21.91 -1.46 -12.50
CA ASN A 92 20.98 -0.34 -12.70
C ASN A 92 21.72 0.94 -13.11
N GLN A 93 22.91 1.20 -12.57
CA GLN A 93 23.74 2.35 -12.96
C GLN A 93 24.16 2.27 -14.43
N VAL A 94 24.65 1.11 -14.88
CA VAL A 94 25.01 0.88 -16.30
C VAL A 94 23.79 0.99 -17.21
N LEU A 95 22.61 0.52 -16.77
CA LEU A 95 21.37 0.67 -17.52
C LEU A 95 20.97 2.14 -17.68
N VAL A 96 21.05 2.94 -16.62
CA VAL A 96 20.77 4.38 -16.64
C VAL A 96 21.74 5.10 -17.58
N GLU A 97 23.04 4.84 -17.46
CA GLU A 97 24.09 5.43 -18.31
C GLU A 97 23.87 5.07 -19.80
N THR A 98 23.48 3.83 -20.09
CA THR A 98 23.12 3.40 -21.46
C THR A 98 21.88 4.11 -21.99
N VAL A 99 20.85 4.31 -21.15
CA VAL A 99 19.63 5.04 -21.54
C VAL A 99 19.93 6.53 -21.76
N GLU A 100 20.76 7.14 -20.91
CA GLU A 100 21.21 8.52 -21.11
C GLU A 100 22.00 8.70 -22.41
N ASP A 101 22.87 7.75 -22.76
CA ASP A 101 23.66 7.81 -24.00
C ASP A 101 22.80 7.58 -25.24
N LEU A 102 21.81 6.68 -25.18
CA LEU A 102 20.78 6.53 -26.23
C LEU A 102 19.92 7.79 -26.38
N GLN A 103 19.59 8.47 -25.28
CA GLN A 103 18.88 9.75 -25.30
C GLN A 103 19.74 10.85 -25.93
N LYS A 104 21.00 11.01 -25.50
CA LYS A 104 21.97 11.94 -26.10
C LYS A 104 22.19 11.66 -27.59
N GLU A 105 22.26 10.39 -28.01
CA GLU A 105 22.38 10.02 -29.42
C GLU A 105 21.12 10.40 -30.22
N THR A 106 19.95 10.20 -29.63
CA THR A 106 18.65 10.58 -30.22
C THR A 106 18.54 12.09 -30.38
N ASP A 107 18.85 12.86 -29.34
CA ASP A 107 18.80 14.32 -29.36
C ASP A 107 19.83 14.91 -30.33
N ASN A 108 21.03 14.32 -30.42
CA ASN A 108 22.02 14.67 -31.44
C ASN A 108 21.51 14.35 -32.86
N LYS A 109 20.86 13.20 -33.09
CA LYS A 109 20.26 12.83 -34.39
C LYS A 109 19.12 13.78 -34.80
N VAL A 110 18.29 14.21 -33.84
CA VAL A 110 17.22 15.20 -34.05
C VAL A 110 17.82 16.57 -34.39
N SER A 111 18.80 17.04 -33.60
CA SER A 111 19.46 18.32 -33.81
C SER A 111 20.22 18.38 -35.16
N CYS A 112 20.91 17.30 -35.53
CA CYS A 112 21.58 17.17 -36.83
C CYS A 112 20.60 17.11 -38.02
N ARG A 113 19.34 16.67 -37.83
CA ARG A 113 18.31 16.77 -38.88
C ARG A 113 17.81 18.21 -39.03
N GLY A 114 17.70 18.97 -37.95
CA GLY A 114 17.28 20.38 -37.99
C GLY A 114 18.20 21.28 -38.82
N MET A 115 19.53 21.02 -38.81
CA MET A 115 20.50 21.87 -39.51
C MET A 115 20.66 21.59 -41.01
N LYS A 116 20.07 20.52 -41.56
CA LYS A 116 20.28 20.11 -42.97
C LYS A 116 19.24 20.63 -43.99
N LEU A 117 18.32 21.50 -43.58
CA LEU A 117 17.21 21.99 -44.42
C LEU A 117 17.37 23.43 -44.96
N HIS A 118 18.51 24.11 -44.74
CA HIS A 118 18.69 25.53 -45.10
C HIS A 118 19.81 25.84 -46.12
N ALA A 119 20.27 24.87 -46.92
CA ALA A 119 21.28 25.12 -47.96
C ALA A 119 21.08 24.25 -49.23
N SER A 120 20.11 24.63 -50.06
CA SER A 120 19.93 24.31 -51.50
C SER A 120 18.58 24.92 -51.96
N ASP A 121 18.38 25.47 -53.16
CA ASP A 121 19.22 26.28 -54.06
C ASP A 121 18.22 26.98 -55.04
N PRO A 122 18.42 28.24 -55.50
CA PRO A 122 17.37 28.98 -56.20
C PRO A 122 17.46 28.82 -57.74
N ILE A 123 16.57 28.03 -58.36
CA ILE A 123 16.58 27.82 -59.82
C ILE A 123 15.21 28.04 -60.47
N LEU A 124 15.14 29.17 -61.19
CA LEU A 124 14.44 29.41 -62.46
C LEU A 124 12.97 28.98 -62.59
N ASN A 125 12.08 29.95 -62.35
CA ASN A 125 10.72 29.95 -62.89
C ASN A 125 10.78 30.40 -64.37
N VAL A 126 10.73 29.45 -65.32
CA VAL A 126 10.55 29.75 -66.75
C VAL A 126 9.08 29.54 -67.09
N SER A 127 8.32 30.64 -67.11
CA SER A 127 6.91 30.63 -67.51
C SER A 127 6.80 30.39 -69.02
N GLU A 128 6.24 29.25 -69.38
CA GLU A 128 5.86 28.87 -70.74
C GLU A 128 4.63 29.69 -71.17
N ALA A 129 4.86 30.73 -71.97
CA ALA A 129 3.79 31.60 -72.47
C ALA A 129 3.17 31.04 -73.76
N ASP A 130 1.83 31.01 -73.81
CA ASP A 130 1.02 30.65 -74.98
C ASP A 130 1.46 31.40 -76.26
N LEU A 131 1.86 30.67 -77.29
CA LEU A 131 1.79 31.14 -78.68
C LEU A 131 0.72 30.35 -79.44
N ARG A 132 -0.52 30.84 -79.34
CA ARG A 132 -1.58 30.45 -80.27
C ARG A 132 -1.19 30.84 -81.69
N THR A 133 -1.03 29.81 -82.51
CA THR A 133 -1.47 29.73 -83.90
C THR A 133 -2.29 30.92 -84.40
N LEU A 134 -1.68 31.76 -85.25
CA LEU A 134 -2.39 32.45 -86.32
C LEU A 134 -1.56 32.40 -87.62
N PHE A 135 -2.12 31.71 -88.61
CA PHE A 135 -2.08 31.99 -90.05
C PHE A 135 -0.80 32.57 -90.67
N LEU A 136 -0.11 31.69 -91.41
CA LEU A 136 0.65 32.07 -92.60
C LEU A 136 -0.22 31.77 -93.83
N ASP A 137 -0.88 32.79 -94.36
CA ASP A 137 -1.51 32.76 -95.69
C ASP A 137 -1.50 34.16 -96.31
N GLU A 138 -0.32 34.62 -96.73
CA GLU A 138 -0.16 35.57 -97.84
C GLU A 138 1.31 35.63 -98.27
N LEU A 139 1.64 34.96 -99.38
CA LEU A 139 2.94 35.05 -100.05
C LEU A 139 2.71 35.44 -101.51
N VAL A 140 2.32 36.71 -101.72
CA VAL A 140 2.31 37.35 -103.03
C VAL A 140 3.68 37.99 -103.27
N GLY A 141 4.19 37.89 -104.51
CA GLY A 141 5.54 38.34 -104.89
C GLY A 141 5.67 39.87 -105.04
N PRO A 142 6.59 40.41 -105.89
CA PRO A 142 7.23 39.75 -107.04
C PRO A 142 8.76 39.82 -107.08
N ALA A 143 9.35 39.04 -107.99
CA ALA A 143 10.71 39.25 -108.48
C ALA A 143 10.78 40.48 -109.38
N ALA A 144 11.85 41.30 -109.26
CA ALA A 144 12.59 41.93 -110.36
C ALA A 144 13.65 42.93 -109.86
N ASN A 145 14.94 42.57 -109.91
CA ASN A 145 15.86 43.10 -110.93
C ASN A 145 17.34 42.83 -110.59
N ILE A 146 18.07 42.39 -111.62
CA ILE A 146 19.53 42.30 -111.66
C ILE A 146 20.08 43.67 -112.12
N PRO A 147 21.27 44.08 -111.64
CA PRO A 147 22.30 44.43 -112.60
C PRO A 147 23.63 43.75 -112.28
N HIS A 148 24.28 43.22 -113.32
CA HIS A 148 25.60 42.59 -113.21
C HIS A 148 26.66 43.61 -112.79
N SER A 149 27.50 43.25 -111.81
CA SER A 149 28.84 43.82 -111.66
C SER A 149 29.80 42.76 -111.12
N SER A 150 30.92 42.59 -111.82
CA SER A 150 31.94 41.58 -111.58
C SER A 150 32.86 41.94 -110.41
N VAL A 151 32.80 41.19 -109.31
CA VAL A 151 33.73 41.27 -108.16
C VAL A 151 33.97 39.83 -107.69
N SER A 152 35.07 39.19 -108.11
CA SER A 152 36.40 39.15 -107.46
C SER A 152 36.57 37.93 -106.56
N LEU A 153 37.52 37.07 -106.92
CA LEU A 153 37.81 35.78 -106.26
C LEU A 153 38.15 35.89 -104.77
N VAL A 154 38.55 37.09 -104.33
CA VAL A 154 38.92 37.41 -102.94
C VAL A 154 37.72 37.40 -101.99
N GLN A 155 36.51 37.69 -102.50
CA GLN A 155 35.30 37.72 -101.67
C GLN A 155 34.76 36.31 -101.38
N ILE A 156 34.94 35.38 -102.32
CA ILE A 156 34.65 33.95 -102.09
C ILE A 156 35.54 33.40 -100.98
N THR A 157 36.81 33.82 -100.89
CA THR A 157 37.70 33.37 -99.80
C THR A 157 37.32 33.92 -98.42
N SER A 158 36.80 35.14 -98.31
CA SER A 158 36.27 35.63 -97.02
C SER A 158 34.98 34.92 -96.62
N GLU A 159 34.06 34.69 -97.56
CA GLU A 159 32.81 33.95 -97.30
C GLU A 159 33.08 32.50 -96.87
N LEU A 160 34.14 31.87 -97.39
CA LEU A 160 34.55 30.51 -97.00
C LEU A 160 35.16 30.47 -95.58
N GLU A 161 35.92 31.49 -95.20
CA GLU A 161 36.49 31.60 -93.85
C GLU A 161 35.41 31.97 -92.81
N ASP A 162 34.45 32.82 -93.16
CA ASP A 162 33.27 33.12 -92.34
C ASP A 162 32.37 31.87 -92.16
N LEU A 163 32.13 31.09 -93.23
CA LEU A 163 31.41 29.81 -93.13
C LEU A 163 32.14 28.80 -92.23
N LYS A 164 33.47 28.79 -92.26
CA LYS A 164 34.31 27.94 -91.39
C LYS A 164 34.25 28.38 -89.93
N ILE A 165 34.25 29.68 -89.65
CA ILE A 165 34.04 30.23 -88.30
C ILE A 165 32.61 29.92 -87.81
N GLN A 166 31.60 30.05 -88.67
CA GLN A 166 30.22 29.66 -88.33
C GLN A 166 30.09 28.16 -88.08
N LEU A 167 30.81 27.32 -88.82
CA LEU A 167 30.81 25.86 -88.60
C LEU A 167 31.45 25.52 -87.25
N GLN A 168 32.63 26.07 -86.94
CA GLN A 168 33.28 25.91 -85.63
C GLN A 168 32.41 26.43 -84.47
N THR A 169 31.70 27.54 -84.67
CA THR A 169 30.74 28.08 -83.69
C THR A 169 29.57 27.12 -83.48
N LYS A 170 29.03 26.51 -84.55
CA LYS A 170 27.98 25.50 -84.47
C LYS A 170 28.47 24.21 -83.80
N ASP A 171 29.68 23.75 -84.10
CA ASP A 171 30.29 22.58 -83.46
C ASP A 171 30.48 22.81 -81.95
N MET A 172 30.89 24.03 -81.54
CA MET A 172 30.99 24.42 -80.13
C MET A 172 29.62 24.43 -79.44
N VAL A 173 28.59 25.02 -80.07
CA VAL A 173 27.22 25.01 -79.55
C VAL A 173 26.65 23.58 -79.46
N ILE A 174 26.95 22.71 -80.43
CA ILE A 174 26.59 21.29 -80.39
C ILE A 174 27.28 20.60 -79.20
N CYS A 175 28.58 20.83 -78.99
CA CYS A 175 29.31 20.29 -77.84
C CYS A 175 28.73 20.74 -76.49
N ASP A 176 28.31 22.01 -76.38
CA ASP A 176 27.70 22.57 -75.17
C ASP A 176 26.29 22.03 -74.93
N LEU A 177 25.49 21.86 -76.00
CA LEU A 177 24.18 21.21 -75.93
C LEU A 177 24.31 19.73 -75.54
N GLU A 178 25.26 18.98 -76.11
CA GLU A 178 25.56 17.60 -75.73
C GLU A 178 26.06 17.47 -74.29
N ARG A 179 26.81 18.46 -73.77
CA ARG A 179 27.21 18.51 -72.36
C ARG A 179 25.98 18.71 -71.47
N THR A 180 25.16 19.70 -71.79
CA THR A 180 23.90 20.00 -71.09
C THR A 180 22.94 18.80 -71.10
N LEU A 181 22.83 18.08 -72.22
CA LEU A 181 22.02 16.87 -72.34
C LEU A 181 22.55 15.72 -71.47
N ARG A 182 23.87 15.53 -71.39
CA ARG A 182 24.51 14.55 -70.49
C ARG A 182 24.28 14.91 -69.02
N GLU A 183 24.44 16.17 -68.65
CA GLU A 183 24.21 16.66 -67.28
C GLU A 183 22.73 16.52 -66.87
N ASN A 184 21.79 16.89 -67.74
CA ASN A 184 20.36 16.72 -67.53
C ASN A 184 19.97 15.23 -67.40
N SER A 185 20.55 14.37 -68.25
CA SER A 185 20.36 12.91 -68.17
C SER A 185 20.89 12.32 -66.86
N GLN A 186 22.11 12.70 -66.45
CA GLN A 186 22.68 12.30 -65.15
C GLN A 186 21.86 12.81 -63.97
N GLN A 187 21.35 14.04 -64.03
CA GLN A 187 20.52 14.60 -62.97
C GLN A 187 19.18 13.87 -62.87
N LYS A 188 18.52 13.58 -64.00
CA LYS A 188 17.32 12.72 -64.05
C LYS A 188 17.59 11.33 -63.48
N GLN A 189 18.76 10.74 -63.77
CA GLN A 189 19.14 9.44 -63.23
C GLN A 189 19.37 9.48 -61.71
N LYS A 190 19.96 10.56 -61.17
CA LYS A 190 20.08 10.79 -59.72
C LYS A 190 18.71 10.95 -59.05
N THR A 191 17.82 11.75 -59.62
CA THR A 191 16.45 11.92 -59.10
C THR A 191 15.69 10.59 -59.14
N ALA A 192 15.80 9.82 -60.23
CA ALA A 192 15.18 8.51 -60.35
C ALA A 192 15.68 7.52 -59.28
N ALA A 193 17.00 7.50 -59.02
CA ALA A 193 17.58 6.68 -57.95
C ALA A 193 17.08 7.11 -56.55
N GLN A 194 16.99 8.41 -56.27
CA GLN A 194 16.44 8.92 -55.00
C GLN A 194 14.95 8.61 -54.84
N THR A 195 14.15 8.65 -55.92
CA THR A 195 12.73 8.23 -55.86
C THR A 195 12.57 6.73 -55.68
N LEU A 196 13.53 5.91 -56.13
CA LEU A 196 13.55 4.48 -55.86
C LEU A 196 13.91 4.20 -54.39
N GLU A 197 15.01 4.78 -53.89
CA GLU A 197 15.48 4.62 -52.51
C GLU A 197 14.43 5.09 -51.47
N SER A 198 13.74 6.20 -51.75
CA SER A 198 12.66 6.69 -50.89
C SER A 198 11.40 5.80 -50.94
N ARG A 199 11.13 5.17 -52.08
CA ARG A 199 10.06 4.17 -52.21
C ARG A 199 10.39 2.88 -51.46
N GLU A 200 11.61 2.35 -51.60
CA GLU A 200 12.07 1.17 -50.87
C GLU A 200 12.03 1.38 -49.35
N ARG A 201 12.41 2.58 -48.88
CA ARG A 201 12.24 2.99 -47.47
C ARG A 201 10.78 3.04 -47.03
N LEU A 202 9.87 3.49 -47.90
CA LEU A 202 8.44 3.55 -47.58
C LEU A 202 7.82 2.15 -47.52
N GLU A 203 8.21 1.25 -48.43
CA GLU A 203 7.82 -0.16 -48.42
C GLU A 203 8.39 -0.89 -47.17
N LEU A 204 9.63 -0.59 -46.76
CA LEU A 204 10.21 -1.07 -45.50
C LEU A 204 9.41 -0.60 -44.27
N LEU A 205 9.18 0.71 -44.13
CA LEU A 205 8.38 1.29 -43.03
C LEU A 205 6.94 0.72 -42.99
N GLN A 206 6.35 0.45 -44.15
CA GLN A 206 5.03 -0.18 -44.23
C GLN A 206 5.06 -1.64 -43.74
N SER A 207 6.15 -2.37 -44.00
CA SER A 207 6.36 -3.73 -43.45
C SER A 207 6.60 -3.73 -41.93
N GLU A 208 7.36 -2.77 -41.42
CA GLU A 208 7.60 -2.57 -39.97
C GLU A 208 6.29 -2.24 -39.24
N LEU A 209 5.48 -1.32 -39.78
CA LEU A 209 4.15 -1.01 -39.24
C LEU A 209 3.22 -2.24 -39.22
N SER A 210 3.27 -3.09 -40.25
CA SER A 210 2.50 -4.34 -40.27
C SER A 210 2.98 -5.33 -39.20
N CYS A 211 4.31 -5.42 -39.00
CA CYS A 211 4.90 -6.23 -37.93
C CYS A 211 4.48 -5.74 -36.54
N LEU A 212 4.56 -4.43 -36.28
CA LEU A 212 4.15 -3.82 -35.02
C LEU A 212 2.65 -4.00 -34.74
N GLN A 213 1.78 -3.88 -35.76
CA GLN A 213 0.34 -4.18 -35.63
C GLN A 213 0.09 -5.64 -35.25
N LYS A 214 0.87 -6.58 -35.80
CA LYS A 214 0.79 -8.00 -35.44
C LYS A 214 1.23 -8.24 -33.99
N ILE A 215 2.38 -7.69 -33.59
CA ILE A 215 2.88 -7.76 -32.20
C ILE A 215 1.85 -7.18 -31.22
N HIS A 216 1.25 -6.03 -31.53
CA HIS A 216 0.19 -5.44 -30.71
C HIS A 216 -1.03 -6.37 -30.57
N LYS A 217 -1.45 -7.02 -31.65
CA LYS A 217 -2.56 -7.98 -31.65
C LYS A 217 -2.24 -9.23 -30.81
N ASP A 218 -1.03 -9.76 -30.93
CA ASP A 218 -0.59 -10.94 -30.19
C ASP A 218 -0.40 -10.62 -28.69
N ASN A 219 0.15 -9.45 -28.34
CA ASN A 219 0.20 -8.94 -26.97
C ASN A 219 -1.20 -8.79 -26.35
N MET A 220 -2.17 -8.26 -27.10
CA MET A 220 -3.56 -8.17 -26.61
C MET A 220 -4.21 -9.53 -26.39
N LYS A 221 -3.85 -10.55 -27.18
CA LYS A 221 -4.27 -11.94 -26.94
C LYS A 221 -3.63 -12.51 -25.68
N GLU A 222 -2.34 -12.27 -25.45
CA GLU A 222 -1.66 -12.69 -24.22
C GLU A 222 -2.26 -12.00 -22.97
N ILE A 223 -2.60 -10.71 -23.06
CA ILE A 223 -3.24 -9.96 -21.97
C ILE A 223 -4.62 -10.55 -21.62
N THR A 224 -5.44 -10.94 -22.62
CA THR A 224 -6.75 -11.56 -22.33
C THR A 224 -6.60 -12.98 -21.78
N GLU A 225 -5.64 -13.78 -22.26
CA GLU A 225 -5.33 -15.11 -21.72
C GLU A 225 -4.82 -15.04 -20.26
N ARG A 226 -3.93 -14.07 -19.96
CA ARG A 226 -3.48 -13.78 -18.59
C ARG A 226 -4.63 -13.32 -17.69
N GLY A 227 -5.53 -12.48 -18.20
CA GLY A 227 -6.75 -12.06 -17.49
C GLY A 227 -7.61 -13.25 -17.06
N VAL A 228 -7.89 -14.18 -17.99
CA VAL A 228 -8.63 -15.42 -17.69
C VAL A 228 -7.91 -16.29 -16.65
N CYS A 229 -6.58 -16.36 -16.68
CA CYS A 229 -5.81 -17.08 -15.66
C CYS A 229 -5.87 -16.42 -14.28
N ILE A 230 -5.83 -15.08 -14.22
CA ILE A 230 -6.00 -14.32 -12.96
C ILE A 230 -7.39 -14.58 -12.37
N THR A 231 -8.46 -14.53 -13.16
CA THR A 231 -9.82 -14.83 -12.68
C THR A 231 -9.96 -16.26 -12.16
N LYS A 232 -9.32 -17.24 -12.82
CA LYS A 232 -9.27 -18.64 -12.34
C LYS A 232 -8.52 -18.78 -11.03
N LEU A 233 -7.37 -18.10 -10.87
CA LEU A 233 -6.59 -18.12 -9.63
C LEU A 233 -7.33 -17.43 -8.47
N GLN A 234 -8.04 -16.34 -8.74
CA GLN A 234 -8.91 -15.67 -7.76
C GLN A 234 -10.03 -16.61 -7.29
N ALA A 235 -10.77 -17.23 -8.21
CA ALA A 235 -11.82 -18.20 -7.86
C ALA A 235 -11.29 -19.42 -7.08
N ALA A 236 -10.11 -19.93 -7.45
CA ALA A 236 -9.45 -21.02 -6.71
C ALA A 236 -9.02 -20.59 -5.30
N SER A 237 -8.53 -19.36 -5.14
CA SER A 237 -8.16 -18.79 -3.84
C SER A 237 -9.38 -18.56 -2.94
N GLU A 238 -10.50 -18.11 -3.50
CA GLU A 238 -11.77 -17.99 -2.78
C GLU A 238 -12.33 -19.35 -2.33
N LEU A 239 -12.26 -20.38 -3.19
CA LEU A 239 -12.63 -21.75 -2.83
C LEU A 239 -11.77 -22.31 -1.70
N LEU A 240 -10.44 -22.14 -1.77
CA LEU A 240 -9.53 -22.51 -0.68
C LEU A 240 -9.89 -21.80 0.62
N ARG A 241 -10.12 -20.48 0.58
CA ARG A 241 -10.48 -19.69 1.77
C ARG A 241 -11.85 -20.07 2.34
N LEU A 242 -12.80 -20.46 1.50
CA LEU A 242 -14.10 -20.99 1.93
C LEU A 242 -13.97 -22.37 2.59
N GLN A 243 -13.08 -23.22 2.09
CA GLN A 243 -12.84 -24.56 2.62
C GLN A 243 -12.06 -24.51 3.95
N GLU A 244 -10.98 -23.72 4.04
CA GLU A 244 -10.30 -23.42 5.30
C GLU A 244 -11.28 -22.81 6.32
N GLY A 245 -12.17 -21.93 5.87
CA GLY A 245 -13.26 -21.38 6.66
C GLY A 245 -14.31 -22.40 7.12
N ALA A 246 -14.48 -23.55 6.44
CA ALA A 246 -15.38 -24.62 6.85
C ALA A 246 -14.71 -25.57 7.85
N ASP A 247 -13.45 -25.92 7.63
CA ASP A 247 -12.67 -26.78 8.52
C ASP A 247 -12.39 -26.10 9.87
N THR A 248 -12.01 -24.81 9.85
CA THR A 248 -11.85 -24.01 11.08
C THR A 248 -13.15 -23.88 11.87
N ARG A 249 -14.29 -23.62 11.22
CA ARG A 249 -15.61 -23.61 11.89
C ARG A 249 -15.98 -24.98 12.48
N THR A 250 -15.62 -26.07 11.81
CA THR A 250 -15.82 -27.44 12.33
C THR A 250 -14.93 -27.74 13.53
N GLN A 251 -13.70 -27.21 13.56
CA GLN A 251 -12.80 -27.33 14.71
C GLN A 251 -13.24 -26.45 15.89
N LEU A 252 -13.66 -25.20 15.63
CA LEU A 252 -14.20 -24.29 16.65
C LEU A 252 -15.46 -24.88 17.29
N SER A 253 -16.41 -25.40 16.51
CA SER A 253 -17.60 -26.07 17.05
C SER A 253 -17.25 -27.26 17.98
N LYS A 254 -16.21 -28.03 17.65
CA LYS A 254 -15.71 -29.11 18.53
C LYS A 254 -15.03 -28.58 19.80
N LEU A 255 -14.41 -27.40 19.76
CA LEU A 255 -13.83 -26.74 20.93
C LEU A 255 -14.91 -26.11 21.82
N ASP A 256 -15.92 -25.45 21.24
CA ASP A 256 -17.07 -24.91 21.96
C ASP A 256 -17.84 -26.02 22.68
N GLU A 257 -18.04 -27.17 22.03
CA GLU A 257 -18.72 -28.33 22.63
C GLU A 257 -17.90 -28.92 23.81
N ARG A 258 -16.56 -28.83 23.75
CA ARG A 258 -15.67 -29.21 24.87
C ARG A 258 -15.69 -28.17 25.98
N ALA A 259 -15.67 -26.88 25.63
CA ALA A 259 -15.74 -25.77 26.58
C ALA A 259 -17.05 -25.80 27.36
N ARG A 260 -18.19 -26.02 26.69
CA ARG A 260 -19.51 -26.14 27.31
C ARG A 260 -19.58 -27.32 28.29
N LYS A 261 -19.03 -28.49 27.92
CA LYS A 261 -18.93 -29.66 28.81
C LYS A 261 -18.04 -29.39 30.03
N LEU A 262 -16.88 -28.76 29.84
CA LEU A 262 -16.00 -28.37 30.95
C LEU A 262 -16.67 -27.33 31.86
N GLN A 263 -17.47 -26.42 31.30
CA GLN A 263 -18.23 -25.42 32.06
C GLN A 263 -19.38 -26.07 32.87
N GLU A 264 -20.07 -27.07 32.31
CA GLU A 264 -21.06 -27.89 33.02
C GLU A 264 -20.44 -28.79 34.10
N GLU A 265 -19.21 -29.28 33.90
CA GLU A 265 -18.44 -30.00 34.92
C GLU A 265 -17.96 -29.08 36.03
N LEU A 266 -17.46 -27.88 35.69
CA LEU A 266 -17.09 -26.85 36.67
C LEU A 266 -18.30 -26.39 37.48
N GLY A 267 -19.44 -26.13 36.85
CA GLY A 267 -20.69 -25.77 37.56
C GLY A 267 -21.15 -26.87 38.52
N ARG A 268 -21.11 -28.15 38.09
CA ARG A 268 -21.40 -29.28 38.99
C ARG A 268 -20.40 -29.39 40.14
N LYS A 269 -19.10 -29.14 39.89
CA LYS A 269 -18.08 -29.13 40.94
C LYS A 269 -18.24 -27.97 41.90
N GLU A 270 -18.60 -26.78 41.43
CA GLU A 270 -18.87 -25.61 42.27
C GLU A 270 -20.08 -25.86 43.17
N GLU A 271 -21.17 -26.43 42.64
CA GLU A 271 -22.36 -26.76 43.44
C GLU A 271 -22.06 -27.87 44.47
N GLU A 272 -21.25 -28.89 44.12
CA GLU A 272 -20.71 -29.85 45.09
C GLU A 272 -19.88 -29.17 46.21
N TRP A 273 -19.03 -28.20 45.86
CA TRP A 273 -18.24 -27.45 46.84
C TRP A 273 -19.13 -26.61 47.75
N ARG A 274 -20.11 -25.90 47.18
CA ARG A 274 -21.10 -25.08 47.89
C ARG A 274 -21.96 -25.91 48.84
N GLN A 275 -22.34 -27.13 48.45
CA GLN A 275 -23.01 -28.09 49.36
C GLN A 275 -22.10 -28.54 50.52
N ARG A 276 -20.83 -28.88 50.26
CA ARG A 276 -19.87 -29.24 51.32
C ARG A 276 -19.59 -28.10 52.27
N GLU A 277 -19.47 -26.88 51.75
CA GLU A 277 -19.27 -25.67 52.54
C GLU A 277 -20.50 -25.39 53.42
N ASN A 278 -21.71 -25.46 52.86
CA ASN A 278 -22.95 -25.32 53.64
C ASN A 278 -23.11 -26.41 54.71
N GLU A 279 -22.76 -27.68 54.41
CA GLU A 279 -22.71 -28.73 55.43
C GLU A 279 -21.71 -28.44 56.54
N GLN A 280 -20.50 -27.97 56.20
CA GLN A 280 -19.48 -27.60 57.18
C GLN A 280 -19.95 -26.41 58.00
N ARG A 281 -20.56 -25.39 57.37
CA ARG A 281 -21.10 -24.20 58.03
C ARG A 281 -22.21 -24.57 59.01
N LEU A 282 -23.12 -25.47 58.65
CA LEU A 282 -24.16 -25.98 59.55
C LEU A 282 -23.57 -26.77 60.72
N LYS A 283 -22.51 -27.57 60.48
CA LYS A 283 -21.76 -28.27 61.55
C LYS A 283 -21.06 -27.28 62.48
N TYR A 284 -20.44 -26.23 61.95
CA TYR A 284 -19.80 -25.15 62.71
C TYR A 284 -20.82 -24.32 63.50
N GLU A 285 -21.95 -23.91 62.92
CA GLU A 285 -23.02 -23.20 63.63
C GLU A 285 -23.59 -24.04 64.77
N LYS A 286 -23.76 -25.36 64.57
CA LYS A 286 -24.24 -26.26 65.62
C LYS A 286 -23.23 -26.42 66.76
N ALA A 287 -21.94 -26.49 66.45
CA ALA A 287 -20.86 -26.48 67.45
C ALA A 287 -20.73 -25.12 68.16
N HIS A 288 -20.85 -24.02 67.42
CA HIS A 288 -20.79 -22.66 67.94
C HIS A 288 -21.99 -22.36 68.86
N ALA A 289 -23.21 -22.77 68.50
CA ALA A 289 -24.39 -22.65 69.36
C ALA A 289 -24.23 -23.41 70.69
N GLN A 290 -23.56 -24.58 70.67
CA GLN A 290 -23.22 -25.32 71.89
C GLN A 290 -22.10 -24.63 72.69
N ALA A 291 -21.15 -23.97 72.03
CA ALA A 291 -20.05 -23.25 72.65
C ALA A 291 -20.43 -21.84 73.19
N VAL A 292 -21.48 -21.19 72.69
CA VAL A 292 -21.85 -19.81 73.06
C VAL A 292 -22.54 -19.71 74.43
N GLY A 293 -23.19 -20.78 74.92
CA GLY A 293 -23.90 -20.78 76.22
C GLY A 293 -23.05 -20.32 77.42
N PRO A 294 -21.78 -20.77 77.55
CA PRO A 294 -20.84 -20.24 78.54
C PRO A 294 -20.39 -18.79 78.29
N TRP A 295 -20.19 -18.38 77.04
CA TRP A 295 -19.65 -17.05 76.70
C TRP A 295 -20.66 -15.93 76.92
N ALA A 296 -21.96 -16.18 76.74
CA ALA A 296 -23.02 -15.21 77.05
C ALA A 296 -22.91 -14.70 78.51
N LYS A 297 -22.63 -15.60 79.46
CA LYS A 297 -22.46 -15.24 80.88
C LYS A 297 -21.17 -14.44 81.16
N LYS A 298 -20.17 -14.52 80.29
CA LYS A 298 -18.91 -13.75 80.38
C LYS A 298 -19.04 -12.38 79.70
N ALA A 299 -19.88 -12.29 78.66
CA ALA A 299 -20.17 -11.03 77.97
C ALA A 299 -20.86 -10.00 78.86
N ASP A 300 -21.78 -10.42 79.74
CA ASP A 300 -22.46 -9.51 80.67
C ASP A 300 -21.50 -8.84 81.67
N VAL A 301 -20.45 -9.55 82.11
CA VAL A 301 -19.40 -9.00 82.99
C VAL A 301 -18.53 -7.96 82.26
N LEU A 302 -18.09 -8.28 81.02
CA LEU A 302 -17.34 -7.34 80.19
C LEU A 302 -18.17 -6.11 79.77
N LYS A 303 -19.50 -6.25 79.69
CA LYS A 303 -20.41 -5.15 79.35
C LYS A 303 -20.37 -4.04 80.41
N SER A 304 -20.32 -4.40 81.69
CA SER A 304 -20.13 -3.47 82.81
C SER A 304 -18.78 -2.74 82.78
N GLU A 305 -17.68 -3.42 82.42
CA GLU A 305 -16.36 -2.78 82.30
C GLU A 305 -16.29 -1.83 81.09
N SER A 306 -16.86 -2.22 79.94
CA SER A 306 -16.89 -1.40 78.71
C SER A 306 -17.64 -0.07 78.85
N ALA A 307 -18.51 0.07 79.86
CA ALA A 307 -19.25 1.28 80.15
C ALA A 307 -18.40 2.33 80.91
N VAL A 308 -17.35 1.89 81.61
CA VAL A 308 -16.39 2.78 82.28
C VAL A 308 -15.41 3.33 81.25
N SER A 309 -14.82 2.48 80.41
CA SER A 309 -13.85 2.91 79.37
C SER A 309 -14.45 3.89 78.35
N ARG A 310 -15.73 3.71 77.97
CA ARG A 310 -16.41 4.63 77.04
C ARG A 310 -16.46 6.08 77.52
N LYS A 311 -16.63 6.31 78.83
CA LYS A 311 -16.64 7.66 79.42
C LYS A 311 -15.26 8.32 79.48
N GLN A 312 -14.18 7.54 79.30
CA GLN A 312 -12.82 8.07 79.21
C GLN A 312 -12.49 8.46 77.76
N VAL A 313 -12.88 7.62 76.78
CA VAL A 313 -12.71 7.91 75.34
C VAL A 313 -13.50 9.15 74.92
N GLU A 314 -14.74 9.34 75.39
CA GLU A 314 -15.54 10.56 75.09
C GLU A 314 -14.88 11.86 75.56
N ARG A 315 -14.00 11.83 76.57
CA ARG A 315 -13.25 13.02 77.02
C ARG A 315 -12.08 13.32 76.07
N GLN A 316 -11.27 12.30 75.75
CA GLN A 316 -10.15 12.44 74.82
C GLN A 316 -10.62 12.85 73.41
N GLN A 317 -11.76 12.32 72.96
CA GLN A 317 -12.30 12.62 71.64
C GLN A 317 -12.83 14.06 71.52
N LYS A 318 -13.27 14.69 72.64
CA LYS A 318 -13.59 16.12 72.67
C LYS A 318 -12.34 17.01 72.58
N GLU A 319 -11.26 16.64 73.27
CA GLU A 319 -9.99 17.37 73.20
C GLU A 319 -9.37 17.30 71.79
N LEU A 320 -9.38 16.11 71.16
CA LEU A 320 -8.92 15.93 69.78
C LEU A 320 -9.76 16.72 68.76
N SER A 321 -11.08 16.81 68.94
CA SER A 321 -11.93 17.65 68.06
C SER A 321 -11.61 19.14 68.16
N GLY A 322 -11.24 19.63 69.35
CA GLY A 322 -10.82 21.01 69.56
C GLY A 322 -9.42 21.32 68.99
N SER A 323 -8.54 20.31 68.91
CA SER A 323 -7.23 20.46 68.25
C SER A 323 -7.37 20.50 66.73
N ARG A 324 -8.14 19.57 66.14
CA ARG A 324 -8.38 19.53 64.68
C ARG A 324 -8.99 20.83 64.14
N GLN A 325 -9.97 21.42 64.83
CA GLN A 325 -10.56 22.69 64.38
C GLN A 325 -9.57 23.87 64.38
N LYS A 326 -8.51 23.82 65.21
CA LYS A 326 -7.43 24.83 65.17
C LYS A 326 -6.44 24.57 64.05
N GLU A 327 -6.10 23.30 63.82
CA GLU A 327 -5.25 22.86 62.71
C GLU A 327 -5.87 23.21 61.35
N GLU A 328 -7.15 22.89 61.16
CA GLU A 328 -7.92 23.15 59.94
C GLU A 328 -8.07 24.66 59.66
N ALA A 329 -8.20 25.49 60.71
CA ALA A 329 -8.18 26.95 60.58
C ALA A 329 -6.81 27.51 60.18
N LEU A 330 -5.72 26.98 60.74
CA LEU A 330 -4.35 27.38 60.39
C LEU A 330 -3.96 26.94 58.97
N LEU A 331 -4.40 25.75 58.54
CA LEU A 331 -4.24 25.27 57.17
C LEU A 331 -5.01 26.16 56.19
N SER A 332 -6.26 26.54 56.50
CA SER A 332 -7.05 27.46 55.68
C SER A 332 -6.38 28.85 55.54
N GLU A 333 -5.75 29.35 56.61
CA GLU A 333 -4.99 30.62 56.56
C GLU A 333 -3.69 30.49 55.74
N ALA A 334 -3.01 29.33 55.82
CA ALA A 334 -1.82 29.04 55.04
C ALA A 334 -2.13 28.90 53.54
N GLU A 335 -3.20 28.18 53.17
CA GLU A 335 -3.66 28.08 51.79
C GLU A 335 -4.03 29.43 51.21
N ALA A 336 -4.78 30.27 51.94
CA ALA A 336 -5.13 31.62 51.49
C ALA A 336 -3.89 32.49 51.21
N LYS A 337 -2.82 32.37 52.02
CA LYS A 337 -1.54 33.07 51.80
C LYS A 337 -0.76 32.49 50.63
N MET A 338 -0.70 31.17 50.49
CA MET A 338 -0.05 30.53 49.34
C MET A 338 -0.74 30.88 48.02
N GLU A 339 -2.06 30.96 47.99
CA GLU A 339 -2.80 31.33 46.78
C GLU A 339 -2.63 32.82 46.43
N SER A 340 -2.54 33.70 47.44
CA SER A 340 -2.16 35.10 47.23
C SER A 340 -0.73 35.25 46.69
N LEU A 341 0.22 34.45 47.17
CA LEU A 341 1.60 34.43 46.65
C LEU A 341 1.67 33.84 45.24
N ARG A 342 0.87 32.81 44.94
CA ARG A 342 0.71 32.24 43.59
C ARG A 342 0.19 33.29 42.61
N GLY A 343 -0.83 34.06 42.99
CA GLY A 343 -1.35 35.16 42.19
C GLY A 343 -0.32 36.27 41.95
N GLY A 344 0.43 36.67 42.99
CA GLY A 344 1.49 37.67 42.87
C GLY A 344 2.66 37.23 41.98
N LEU A 345 3.10 35.97 42.11
CA LEU A 345 4.11 35.39 41.22
C LEU A 345 3.61 35.26 39.78
N GLY A 346 2.35 34.87 39.58
CA GLY A 346 1.71 34.83 38.27
C GLY A 346 1.78 36.18 37.55
N ALA A 347 1.30 37.24 38.21
CA ALA A 347 1.34 38.60 37.66
C ALA A 347 2.76 39.14 37.39
N LEU A 348 3.76 38.72 38.18
CA LEU A 348 5.17 39.05 37.92
C LEU A 348 5.75 38.29 36.72
N PHE A 349 5.36 37.03 36.51
CA PHE A 349 5.75 36.27 35.32
C PHE A 349 5.09 36.81 34.06
N GLU A 350 3.80 37.16 34.13
CA GLU A 350 3.02 37.70 33.03
C GLU A 350 3.62 39.05 32.55
N ARG A 351 3.87 39.99 33.47
CA ARG A 351 4.54 41.27 33.15
C ARG A 351 5.94 41.10 32.57
N ARG A 352 6.74 40.15 33.08
CA ARG A 352 8.07 39.83 32.54
C ARG A 352 8.00 39.19 31.14
N MET A 353 6.91 38.49 30.82
CA MET A 353 6.68 37.97 29.47
C MET A 353 6.25 39.09 28.52
N GLU A 354 5.39 40.01 28.97
CA GLU A 354 5.02 41.22 28.23
C GLU A 354 6.27 42.08 27.91
N GLU A 355 7.11 42.40 28.90
CA GLU A 355 8.39 43.12 28.68
C GLU A 355 9.30 42.40 27.68
N LYS A 356 9.39 41.06 27.76
CA LYS A 356 10.19 40.27 26.81
C LYS A 356 9.60 40.31 25.41
N GLU A 357 8.28 40.32 25.28
CA GLU A 357 7.58 40.42 24.00
C GLU A 357 7.76 41.81 23.39
N GLU A 358 7.68 42.89 24.19
CA GLU A 358 8.00 44.25 23.77
C GLU A 358 9.46 44.40 23.31
N ILE A 359 10.43 43.85 24.08
CA ILE A 359 11.85 43.84 23.68
C ILE A 359 12.06 43.04 22.39
N ASN A 360 11.38 41.91 22.23
CA ASN A 360 11.51 41.07 21.04
C ASN A 360 10.85 41.71 19.80
N ASN A 361 9.73 42.42 19.99
CA ASN A 361 9.10 43.25 18.96
C ASN A 361 10.02 44.40 18.55
N HIS A 362 10.61 45.11 19.51
CA HIS A 362 11.57 46.18 19.25
C HIS A 362 12.81 45.68 18.48
N LEU A 363 13.41 44.56 18.91
CA LEU A 363 14.52 43.91 18.18
C LEU A 363 14.10 43.45 16.78
N THR A 364 12.85 43.01 16.59
CA THR A 364 12.31 42.64 15.29
C THR A 364 12.14 43.87 14.37
N GLU A 365 11.71 45.01 14.91
CA GLU A 365 11.66 46.29 14.19
C GLU A 365 13.06 46.82 13.82
N GLU A 366 14.04 46.72 14.73
CA GLU A 366 15.44 47.04 14.43
C GLU A 366 16.01 46.12 13.36
N LEU A 367 15.76 44.81 13.44
CA LEU A 367 16.18 43.82 12.44
C LEU A 367 15.54 44.09 11.07
N ASN A 368 14.25 44.42 11.03
CA ASN A 368 13.54 44.79 9.81
C ASN A 368 14.07 46.11 9.23
N THR A 369 14.38 47.09 10.07
CA THR A 369 15.01 48.36 9.66
C THR A 369 16.42 48.16 9.13
N ALA A 370 17.21 47.27 9.75
CA ALA A 370 18.53 46.88 9.28
C ALA A 370 18.44 46.12 7.94
N ARG A 371 17.45 45.23 7.79
CA ARG A 371 17.18 44.47 6.57
C ARG A 371 16.71 45.36 5.41
N LEU A 372 15.93 46.41 5.69
CA LEU A 372 15.58 47.45 4.72
C LEU A 372 16.81 48.23 4.25
N LYS A 373 17.65 48.69 5.18
CA LYS A 373 18.94 49.35 4.85
C LYS A 373 19.93 48.41 4.14
N MET A 374 19.80 47.10 4.34
CA MET A 374 20.57 46.10 3.61
C MET A 374 20.03 45.92 2.19
N LYS A 375 18.71 45.92 1.99
CA LYS A 375 18.08 45.94 0.67
C LYS A 375 18.41 47.20 -0.12
N GLU A 376 18.37 48.39 0.48
CA GLU A 376 18.81 49.64 -0.17
C GLU A 376 20.27 49.52 -0.66
N ARG A 377 21.15 48.91 0.15
CA ARG A 377 22.54 48.64 -0.25
C ARG A 377 22.69 47.53 -1.29
N GLU A 378 21.81 46.52 -1.29
CA GLU A 378 21.76 45.52 -2.35
C GLU A 378 21.26 46.14 -3.66
N GLU A 379 20.30 47.06 -3.62
CA GLU A 379 19.83 47.85 -4.77
C GLU A 379 20.92 48.80 -5.29
N ASP A 380 21.68 49.47 -4.40
CA ASP A 380 22.88 50.23 -4.77
C ASP A 380 23.96 49.33 -5.40
N VAL A 381 24.19 48.12 -4.85
CA VAL A 381 25.14 47.14 -5.40
C VAL A 381 24.66 46.58 -6.75
N VAL A 382 23.35 46.41 -6.94
CA VAL A 382 22.74 46.04 -8.23
C VAL A 382 22.84 47.21 -9.23
N GLY A 383 22.69 48.46 -8.80
CA GLY A 383 22.94 49.65 -9.62
C GLY A 383 24.41 49.80 -10.02
N LEU A 384 25.33 49.54 -9.09
CA LEU A 384 26.77 49.48 -9.36
C LEU A 384 27.16 48.31 -10.26
N ARG A 385 26.49 47.16 -10.13
CA ARG A 385 26.67 46.00 -11.02
C ARG A 385 26.07 46.24 -12.41
N ALA A 386 24.91 46.87 -12.51
CA ALA A 386 24.29 47.26 -13.78
C ALA A 386 25.11 48.34 -14.50
N THR A 387 25.72 49.29 -13.78
CA THR A 387 26.66 50.25 -14.38
C THR A 387 27.99 49.61 -14.73
N GLN A 388 28.50 48.65 -13.94
CA GLN A 388 29.68 47.85 -14.29
C GLN A 388 29.43 46.97 -15.53
N ASP A 389 28.27 46.34 -15.64
CA ASP A 389 27.91 45.47 -16.76
C ASP A 389 27.46 46.28 -18.00
N SER A 390 26.93 47.48 -17.82
CA SER A 390 26.79 48.49 -18.90
C SER A 390 28.15 48.99 -19.39
N LEU A 391 29.12 49.20 -18.49
CA LEU A 391 30.50 49.52 -18.87
C LEU A 391 31.18 48.35 -19.59
N LYS A 392 31.06 47.11 -19.10
CA LYS A 392 31.53 45.90 -19.82
C LYS A 392 30.83 45.74 -21.16
N GLY A 393 29.51 45.95 -21.22
CA GLY A 393 28.72 45.92 -22.44
C GLY A 393 29.17 46.97 -23.45
N THR A 394 29.51 48.17 -22.99
CA THR A 394 30.08 49.26 -23.81
C THR A 394 31.51 48.94 -24.25
N LEU A 395 32.30 48.27 -23.41
CA LEU A 395 33.67 47.86 -23.72
C LEU A 395 33.68 46.71 -24.74
N ALA A 396 32.80 45.72 -24.56
CA ALA A 396 32.55 44.64 -25.52
C ALA A 396 31.90 45.14 -26.82
N LEU A 397 31.04 46.16 -26.77
CA LEU A 397 30.55 46.85 -27.97
C LEU A 397 31.69 47.57 -28.68
N LYS A 398 32.58 48.27 -27.96
CA LYS A 398 33.76 48.91 -28.56
C LYS A 398 34.75 47.90 -29.14
N GLU A 399 34.96 46.77 -28.46
CA GLU A 399 35.82 45.69 -28.92
C GLU A 399 35.23 44.97 -30.14
N LYS A 400 33.91 44.73 -30.15
CA LYS A 400 33.18 44.29 -31.33
C LYS A 400 33.21 45.33 -32.45
N HIS A 401 33.21 46.64 -32.14
CA HIS A 401 33.32 47.70 -33.13
C HIS A 401 34.74 47.85 -33.68
N THR A 402 35.80 47.61 -32.90
CA THR A 402 37.18 47.56 -33.42
C THR A 402 37.46 46.28 -34.19
N GLN A 403 36.90 45.14 -33.78
CA GLN A 403 36.93 43.90 -34.56
C GLN A 403 36.12 44.05 -35.86
N GLN A 404 34.95 44.69 -35.82
CA GLN A 404 34.17 45.03 -37.02
C GLN A 404 34.94 46.02 -37.91
N LEU A 405 35.54 47.09 -37.37
CA LEU A 405 36.34 48.03 -38.16
C LEU A 405 37.62 47.40 -38.75
N LEU A 406 38.18 46.37 -38.11
CA LEU A 406 39.27 45.56 -38.68
C LEU A 406 38.77 44.62 -39.78
N HIS A 407 37.62 43.98 -39.58
CA HIS A 407 36.96 43.14 -40.57
C HIS A 407 36.51 43.96 -41.79
N ASP A 408 35.90 45.11 -41.56
CA ASP A 408 35.51 46.09 -42.58
C ASP A 408 36.75 46.68 -43.27
N ASN A 409 37.90 46.84 -42.60
CA ASN A 409 39.15 47.24 -43.28
C ASN A 409 39.72 46.14 -44.20
N THR A 410 39.55 44.87 -43.83
CA THR A 410 39.94 43.74 -44.68
C THR A 410 38.96 43.59 -45.84
N GLN A 411 37.65 43.60 -45.57
CA GLN A 411 36.61 43.61 -46.59
C GLN A 411 36.67 44.83 -47.50
N LEU A 412 37.02 46.03 -47.03
CA LEU A 412 37.20 47.22 -47.86
C LEU A 412 38.46 47.14 -48.72
N LYS A 413 39.54 46.49 -48.26
CA LYS A 413 40.71 46.19 -49.11
C LYS A 413 40.34 45.21 -50.22
N GLU A 414 39.64 44.13 -49.90
CA GLU A 414 39.16 43.14 -50.87
C GLU A 414 38.09 43.73 -51.81
N SER A 415 37.22 44.60 -51.30
CA SER A 415 36.22 45.32 -52.09
C SER A 415 36.81 46.39 -52.96
N LEU A 416 37.88 47.09 -52.56
CA LEU A 416 38.63 47.98 -53.45
C LEU A 416 39.27 47.19 -54.59
N SER A 417 39.84 46.02 -54.32
CA SER A 417 40.37 45.13 -55.36
C SER A 417 39.28 44.57 -56.29
N SER A 418 38.09 44.28 -55.76
CA SER A 418 36.92 43.77 -56.52
C SER A 418 36.15 44.86 -57.28
N LEU A 419 36.10 46.09 -56.76
CA LEU A 419 35.46 47.24 -57.42
C LEU A 419 36.34 47.82 -58.53
N GLN A 420 37.67 47.82 -58.34
CA GLN A 420 38.62 48.18 -59.40
C GLN A 420 38.56 47.21 -60.61
N SER A 421 38.04 45.99 -60.42
CA SER A 421 37.78 45.04 -61.53
C SER A 421 36.33 44.98 -62.01
N LYS A 422 35.39 45.73 -61.40
CA LYS A 422 33.94 45.70 -61.74
C LYS A 422 33.37 47.04 -62.20
N LEU A 423 34.11 48.14 -62.05
CA LEU A 423 33.71 49.47 -62.55
C LEU A 423 33.81 49.62 -64.09
N GLN A 424 34.16 48.54 -64.82
CA GLN A 424 34.35 48.54 -66.28
C GLN A 424 33.12 48.04 -67.07
N THR A 425 32.08 47.50 -66.42
CA THR A 425 30.91 46.91 -67.12
C THR A 425 29.58 47.20 -66.42
N THR A 426 28.69 47.93 -67.13
CA THR A 426 27.20 47.91 -67.03
C THR A 426 26.59 48.13 -65.63
N SER A 427 26.13 49.31 -65.19
CA SER A 427 25.79 50.63 -65.79
C SER A 427 24.52 50.75 -66.65
N GLU A 428 23.98 49.68 -67.24
CA GLU A 428 22.81 49.75 -68.13
C GLU A 428 21.96 48.47 -67.96
N THR A 429 20.61 48.60 -68.01
CA THR A 429 19.56 47.54 -67.89
C THR A 429 18.80 47.31 -66.56
N LEU A 430 18.55 48.34 -65.74
CA LEU A 430 17.63 48.22 -64.58
C LEU A 430 16.39 49.15 -64.55
N ASP A 431 16.11 49.89 -65.64
CA ASP A 431 14.89 50.71 -65.78
C ASP A 431 13.78 50.07 -66.65
N GLN A 432 14.02 48.89 -67.25
CA GLN A 432 13.10 48.29 -68.23
C GLN A 432 12.12 47.24 -67.64
N THR A 433 12.40 46.70 -66.44
CA THR A 433 11.63 45.58 -65.85
C THR A 433 10.51 46.00 -64.89
N ARG A 434 10.29 47.30 -64.66
CA ARG A 434 9.22 47.80 -63.78
C ARG A 434 7.89 48.11 -64.49
N LYS A 435 7.80 47.87 -65.81
CA LYS A 435 6.59 48.15 -66.63
C LYS A 435 5.91 46.93 -67.26
N SER A 436 6.43 45.71 -67.06
CA SER A 436 5.86 44.49 -67.64
C SER A 436 4.97 43.69 -66.68
N LEU A 437 4.97 43.99 -65.38
CA LEU A 437 4.28 43.16 -64.37
C LEU A 437 2.79 43.49 -64.20
N ASP A 438 2.37 44.72 -64.53
CA ASP A 438 0.96 45.15 -64.41
C ASP A 438 0.06 44.61 -65.55
N THR A 439 0.63 44.00 -66.59
CA THR A 439 -0.14 43.35 -67.67
C THR A 439 -0.43 41.87 -67.43
N GLU A 440 0.31 41.18 -66.55
CA GLU A 440 0.13 39.74 -66.33
C GLU A 440 -1.01 39.39 -65.36
N GLN A 441 -1.36 40.29 -64.42
CA GLN A 441 -2.46 40.02 -63.47
C GLN A 441 -3.85 39.98 -64.11
N GLN A 442 -4.03 40.51 -65.32
CA GLN A 442 -5.32 40.49 -66.02
C GLN A 442 -5.48 39.29 -66.97
N GLN A 443 -4.38 38.62 -67.36
CA GLN A 443 -4.38 37.50 -68.31
C GLN A 443 -4.68 36.14 -67.63
N ILE A 444 -4.29 35.98 -66.36
CA ILE A 444 -4.57 34.76 -65.56
C ILE A 444 -6.07 34.61 -65.24
N GLN A 445 -6.82 35.71 -65.14
CA GLN A 445 -8.24 35.69 -64.80
C GLN A 445 -9.14 35.21 -65.96
N GLU A 446 -8.70 35.33 -67.22
CA GLU A 446 -9.44 34.80 -68.37
C GLU A 446 -9.13 33.31 -68.68
N GLN A 447 -7.90 32.84 -68.44
CA GLN A 447 -7.55 31.43 -68.63
C GLN A 447 -8.36 30.50 -67.71
N LEU A 448 -8.64 30.92 -66.47
CA LEU A 448 -9.46 30.16 -65.51
C LEU A 448 -10.93 30.05 -65.95
N HIS A 449 -11.40 30.98 -66.78
CA HIS A 449 -12.75 30.94 -67.36
C HIS A 449 -12.83 30.03 -68.62
N HIS A 450 -11.70 29.77 -69.30
CA HIS A 450 -11.62 28.86 -70.44
C HIS A 450 -11.51 27.38 -70.01
N ALA A 451 -10.73 27.07 -68.98
CA ALA A 451 -10.62 25.71 -68.43
C ALA A 451 -11.98 25.15 -67.94
N ASN A 452 -12.83 26.02 -67.36
CA ASN A 452 -14.20 25.65 -66.95
C ASN A 452 -15.17 25.42 -68.13
N LYS A 453 -14.87 25.92 -69.34
CA LYS A 453 -15.62 25.58 -70.57
C LYS A 453 -15.22 24.21 -71.11
N ALA A 454 -13.92 23.87 -71.12
CA ALA A 454 -13.44 22.55 -71.55
C ALA A 454 -14.01 21.40 -70.70
N ARG A 455 -14.09 21.59 -69.37
CA ARG A 455 -14.70 20.62 -68.45
C ARG A 455 -16.18 20.34 -68.75
N LYS A 456 -16.96 21.33 -69.21
CA LYS A 456 -18.35 21.13 -69.65
C LYS A 456 -18.47 20.32 -70.94
N HIS A 457 -17.52 20.46 -71.86
CA HIS A 457 -17.52 19.70 -73.12
C HIS A 457 -17.22 18.20 -72.90
N LEU A 458 -16.19 17.88 -72.10
CA LEU A 458 -15.85 16.49 -71.75
C LEU A 458 -16.96 15.78 -70.96
N GLN A 459 -17.76 16.53 -70.19
CA GLN A 459 -18.93 16.00 -69.48
C GLN A 459 -20.13 15.71 -70.42
N GLN A 460 -20.19 16.33 -71.60
CA GLN A 460 -21.17 16.02 -72.64
C GLN A 460 -20.75 14.79 -73.49
N GLU A 461 -19.46 14.63 -73.78
CA GLU A 461 -18.96 13.44 -74.50
C GLU A 461 -19.13 12.14 -73.68
N LEU A 462 -18.93 12.19 -72.36
CA LEU A 462 -19.15 11.04 -71.47
C LEU A 462 -20.61 10.56 -71.45
N THR A 463 -21.58 11.45 -71.68
CA THR A 463 -23.00 11.08 -71.74
C THR A 463 -23.41 10.49 -73.09
N HIS A 464 -22.81 10.95 -74.20
CA HIS A 464 -23.01 10.35 -75.53
C HIS A 464 -22.35 8.95 -75.66
N ALA A 465 -21.21 8.72 -75.00
CA ALA A 465 -20.59 7.40 -74.93
C ALA A 465 -21.48 6.35 -74.24
N ARG A 466 -22.15 6.72 -73.13
CA ARG A 466 -23.05 5.81 -72.38
C ARG A 466 -24.28 5.39 -73.20
N HIS A 467 -24.97 6.31 -73.86
CA HIS A 467 -26.12 5.98 -74.73
C HIS A 467 -25.77 5.09 -75.95
N THR A 468 -24.51 5.06 -76.36
CA THR A 468 -24.05 4.24 -77.50
C THR A 468 -23.74 2.79 -77.08
N ALA A 469 -23.38 2.56 -75.81
CA ALA A 469 -23.23 1.21 -75.25
C ALA A 469 -24.59 0.53 -75.00
N GLU A 470 -25.56 1.28 -74.50
CA GLU A 470 -26.89 0.80 -74.09
C GLU A 470 -27.71 0.25 -75.28
N LYS A 471 -27.64 0.91 -76.45
CA LYS A 471 -28.25 0.44 -77.71
C LYS A 471 -27.68 -0.87 -78.27
N LYS A 472 -26.53 -1.36 -77.77
CA LYS A 472 -25.96 -2.66 -78.16
C LYS A 472 -26.41 -3.81 -77.26
N ILE A 473 -26.99 -3.52 -76.09
CA ILE A 473 -27.49 -4.52 -75.13
C ILE A 473 -28.92 -4.94 -75.50
N GLN A 474 -29.83 -3.98 -75.73
CA GLN A 474 -31.21 -4.27 -76.18
C GLN A 474 -31.28 -5.08 -77.51
N LYS A 475 -30.25 -5.03 -78.35
CA LYS A 475 -30.18 -5.82 -79.61
C LYS A 475 -29.80 -7.30 -79.40
N ARG A 476 -29.44 -7.72 -78.18
CA ARG A 476 -29.17 -9.12 -77.83
C ARG A 476 -30.32 -9.79 -77.08
N GLU A 477 -31.20 -9.04 -76.44
CA GLU A 477 -32.35 -9.56 -75.68
C GLU A 477 -33.56 -9.91 -76.59
N MET A 478 -33.73 -9.24 -77.73
CA MET A 478 -34.78 -9.60 -78.72
C MET A 478 -34.55 -10.90 -79.49
N LYS A 479 -33.44 -11.63 -79.28
CA LYS A 479 -33.18 -12.92 -79.94
C LYS A 479 -33.62 -14.15 -79.14
N THR A 480 -33.92 -14.00 -77.85
CA THR A 480 -34.22 -15.13 -76.96
C THR A 480 -35.72 -15.45 -76.83
N CYS A 481 -36.60 -14.55 -77.29
CA CYS A 481 -38.06 -14.73 -77.25
C CYS A 481 -38.68 -15.25 -78.57
N ALA A 482 -37.87 -15.76 -79.51
CA ALA A 482 -38.32 -16.16 -80.85
C ALA A 482 -38.39 -17.68 -81.09
N LEU A 483 -38.10 -18.51 -80.08
CA LEU A 483 -38.08 -19.99 -80.18
C LEU A 483 -39.04 -20.68 -79.20
N ALA A 484 -40.17 -20.04 -78.90
CA ALA A 484 -41.24 -20.59 -78.05
C ALA A 484 -42.64 -20.42 -78.70
N LYS A 485 -42.73 -20.65 -80.02
CA LYS A 485 -43.98 -20.44 -80.79
C LYS A 485 -44.14 -21.41 -81.98
N GLN A 486 -43.97 -22.72 -81.74
CA GLN A 486 -44.12 -23.77 -82.77
C GLN A 486 -44.75 -25.10 -82.27
N LEU A 487 -45.56 -25.09 -81.20
CA LEU A 487 -46.36 -26.26 -80.78
C LEU A 487 -47.74 -25.83 -80.27
N SER A 488 -48.66 -25.48 -81.19
CA SER A 488 -50.02 -25.04 -80.83
C SER A 488 -51.13 -25.46 -81.81
N GLU A 489 -50.93 -26.48 -82.65
CA GLU A 489 -51.93 -26.90 -83.64
C GLU A 489 -51.87 -28.41 -83.93
N CYS A 490 -52.89 -29.15 -83.46
CA CYS A 490 -53.49 -30.36 -84.07
C CYS A 490 -54.62 -30.88 -83.15
N GLN A 491 -55.64 -30.04 -82.90
CA GLN A 491 -56.69 -30.27 -81.89
C GLN A 491 -58.02 -30.82 -82.47
N GLU A 492 -57.99 -31.62 -83.55
CA GLU A 492 -59.23 -32.02 -84.27
C GLU A 492 -59.47 -33.53 -84.51
N GLU A 493 -58.57 -34.43 -84.08
CA GLU A 493 -58.82 -35.90 -84.19
C GLU A 493 -59.53 -36.53 -82.97
N LEU A 494 -59.87 -35.73 -81.95
CA LEU A 494 -60.30 -36.26 -80.64
C LEU A 494 -61.75 -36.78 -80.59
N LEU A 495 -62.62 -36.34 -81.51
CA LEU A 495 -64.07 -36.62 -81.49
C LEU A 495 -64.48 -38.02 -81.97
N GLN A 496 -63.54 -38.86 -82.42
CA GLN A 496 -63.81 -40.29 -82.67
C GLN A 496 -63.28 -41.22 -81.57
N LYS A 497 -62.54 -40.71 -80.57
CA LYS A 497 -62.02 -41.51 -79.44
C LYS A 497 -62.99 -41.61 -78.25
N ASP A 498 -64.02 -40.75 -78.20
CA ASP A 498 -64.97 -40.66 -77.07
C ASP A 498 -65.62 -41.99 -76.68
N LYS A 499 -65.86 -42.90 -77.63
CA LYS A 499 -66.51 -44.19 -77.34
C LYS A 499 -65.59 -45.28 -76.76
N ALA A 500 -64.27 -45.11 -76.88
CA ALA A 500 -63.29 -45.92 -76.15
C ALA A 500 -62.91 -45.26 -74.81
N LEU A 501 -63.01 -43.92 -74.74
CA LEU A 501 -62.84 -43.16 -73.51
C LEU A 501 -63.92 -43.45 -72.47
N GLU A 502 -65.12 -43.91 -72.82
CA GLU A 502 -66.16 -44.18 -71.81
C GLU A 502 -65.82 -45.35 -70.86
N GLU A 503 -65.24 -46.44 -71.35
CA GLU A 503 -64.74 -47.52 -70.48
C GLU A 503 -63.43 -47.15 -69.80
N LEU A 504 -62.52 -46.46 -70.51
CA LEU A 504 -61.24 -46.00 -69.95
C LEU A 504 -61.47 -44.97 -68.83
N CYS A 505 -62.45 -44.06 -68.96
CA CYS A 505 -62.91 -43.16 -67.90
C CYS A 505 -63.49 -43.92 -66.70
N ARG A 506 -64.11 -45.09 -66.89
CA ARG A 506 -64.70 -45.87 -65.79
C ARG A 506 -63.62 -46.59 -64.96
N GLU A 507 -62.54 -47.02 -65.60
CA GLU A 507 -61.35 -47.55 -64.91
C GLU A 507 -60.49 -46.42 -64.33
N GLU A 508 -60.31 -45.31 -65.04
CA GLU A 508 -59.57 -44.14 -64.56
C GLU A 508 -60.30 -43.44 -63.40
N LEU A 509 -61.63 -43.39 -63.38
CA LEU A 509 -62.40 -42.91 -62.23
C LEU A 509 -62.24 -43.83 -61.02
N ARG A 510 -62.14 -45.15 -61.23
CA ARG A 510 -61.85 -46.11 -60.15
C ARG A 510 -60.44 -45.89 -59.60
N ALA A 511 -59.44 -45.79 -60.47
CA ALA A 511 -58.06 -45.47 -60.08
C ALA A 511 -57.97 -44.13 -59.34
N LYS A 512 -58.62 -43.07 -59.84
CA LYS A 512 -58.67 -41.75 -59.16
C LYS A 512 -59.42 -41.77 -57.83
N MET A 513 -60.41 -42.64 -57.64
CA MET A 513 -61.05 -42.85 -56.33
C MET A 513 -60.18 -43.66 -55.37
N GLU A 514 -59.45 -44.66 -55.86
CA GLU A 514 -58.45 -45.41 -55.08
C GLU A 514 -57.27 -44.51 -54.68
N ASP A 515 -56.79 -43.65 -55.57
CA ASP A 515 -55.74 -42.67 -55.30
C ASP A 515 -56.20 -41.59 -54.32
N ARG A 516 -57.43 -41.06 -54.47
CA ARG A 516 -58.03 -40.18 -53.46
C ARG A 516 -58.26 -40.87 -52.12
N SER A 517 -58.57 -42.17 -52.11
CA SER A 517 -58.69 -42.95 -50.88
C SER A 517 -57.32 -43.10 -50.21
N ARG A 518 -56.27 -43.42 -50.97
CA ARG A 518 -54.88 -43.45 -50.51
C ARG A 518 -54.41 -42.08 -50.01
N GLU A 519 -54.76 -41.00 -50.70
CA GLU A 519 -54.48 -39.62 -50.30
C GLU A 519 -55.22 -39.24 -49.00
N CYS A 520 -56.51 -39.58 -48.87
CA CYS A 520 -57.26 -39.38 -47.62
C CYS A 520 -56.68 -40.16 -46.45
N VAL A 521 -56.23 -41.41 -46.65
CA VAL A 521 -55.53 -42.20 -45.60
C VAL A 521 -54.20 -41.56 -45.24
N HIS A 522 -53.41 -41.12 -46.22
CA HIS A 522 -52.15 -40.41 -45.95
C HIS A 522 -52.39 -39.08 -45.21
N LEU A 523 -53.38 -38.30 -45.63
CA LEU A 523 -53.78 -37.05 -44.95
C LEU A 523 -54.25 -37.30 -43.53
N HIS A 524 -55.01 -38.39 -43.29
CA HIS A 524 -55.42 -38.79 -41.94
C HIS A 524 -54.21 -39.17 -41.08
N GLN A 525 -53.28 -39.99 -41.58
CA GLN A 525 -52.04 -40.34 -40.89
C GLN A 525 -51.13 -39.13 -40.61
N THR A 526 -51.05 -38.17 -41.54
CA THR A 526 -50.31 -36.92 -41.28
C THR A 526 -51.02 -36.04 -40.27
N LYS A 527 -52.36 -36.01 -40.26
CA LYS A 527 -53.14 -35.29 -39.25
C LYS A 527 -52.92 -35.90 -37.86
N GLU A 528 -53.04 -37.22 -37.71
CA GLU A 528 -52.78 -37.91 -36.44
C GLU A 528 -51.35 -37.68 -35.94
N ARG A 529 -50.36 -37.68 -36.84
CA ARG A 529 -48.97 -37.33 -36.51
C ARG A 529 -48.84 -35.90 -36.00
N LEU A 530 -49.45 -34.92 -36.68
CA LEU A 530 -49.43 -33.52 -36.25
C LEU A 530 -50.19 -33.28 -34.93
N GLU A 531 -51.28 -34.02 -34.68
CA GLU A 531 -51.99 -33.98 -33.40
C GLU A 531 -51.14 -34.57 -32.26
N ALA A 532 -50.38 -35.65 -32.52
CA ALA A 532 -49.41 -36.20 -31.58
C ALA A 532 -48.21 -35.26 -31.32
N ASP A 533 -47.66 -34.65 -32.37
CA ASP A 533 -46.57 -33.67 -32.26
C ASP A 533 -47.01 -32.42 -31.47
N LEU A 534 -48.26 -31.96 -31.67
CA LEU A 534 -48.86 -30.86 -30.91
C LEU A 534 -49.06 -31.22 -29.43
N ALA A 535 -49.55 -32.42 -29.14
CA ALA A 535 -49.70 -32.90 -27.76
C ALA A 535 -48.33 -32.99 -27.05
N LEU A 536 -47.32 -33.53 -27.72
CA LEU A 536 -45.93 -33.60 -27.21
C LEU A 536 -45.34 -32.19 -27.00
N SER A 537 -45.67 -31.23 -27.87
CA SER A 537 -45.27 -29.83 -27.71
C SER A 537 -45.90 -29.19 -26.46
N HIS A 538 -47.21 -29.38 -26.25
CA HIS A 538 -47.89 -28.91 -25.04
C HIS A 538 -47.32 -29.55 -23.76
N GLU A 539 -46.99 -30.84 -23.78
CA GLU A 539 -46.33 -31.51 -22.65
C GLU A 539 -44.96 -30.89 -22.35
N LYS A 540 -44.12 -30.69 -23.37
CA LYS A 540 -42.81 -30.02 -23.23
C LYS A 540 -42.94 -28.60 -22.68
N ILE A 541 -43.93 -27.83 -23.12
CA ILE A 541 -44.22 -26.47 -22.61
C ILE A 541 -44.65 -26.53 -21.14
N ASN A 542 -45.49 -27.48 -20.75
CA ASN A 542 -45.90 -27.66 -19.35
C ASN A 542 -44.73 -28.04 -18.45
N THR A 543 -43.87 -28.97 -18.87
CA THR A 543 -42.64 -29.34 -18.14
C THR A 543 -41.71 -28.13 -18.00
N SER A 544 -41.50 -27.37 -19.08
CA SER A 544 -40.70 -26.14 -19.06
C SER A 544 -41.27 -25.09 -18.09
N HIS A 545 -42.60 -24.93 -18.02
CA HIS A 545 -43.25 -24.03 -17.06
C HIS A 545 -43.11 -24.50 -15.60
N LEU A 546 -43.11 -25.80 -15.34
CA LEU A 546 -42.86 -26.35 -14.00
C LEU A 546 -41.40 -26.16 -13.58
N GLU A 547 -40.44 -26.33 -14.50
CA GLU A 547 -39.02 -26.01 -14.27
C GLU A 547 -38.78 -24.52 -14.03
N VAL A 548 -39.45 -23.63 -14.76
CA VAL A 548 -39.37 -22.18 -14.50
C VAL A 548 -39.92 -21.86 -13.10
N ARG A 549 -41.08 -22.42 -12.72
CA ARG A 549 -41.65 -22.21 -11.39
C ARG A 549 -40.76 -22.72 -10.25
N SER A 550 -40.12 -23.89 -10.41
CA SER A 550 -39.21 -24.42 -9.39
C SER A 550 -37.93 -23.58 -9.27
N ARG A 551 -37.40 -23.07 -10.39
CA ARG A 551 -36.28 -22.13 -10.41
C ARG A 551 -36.65 -20.78 -9.78
N ASP A 552 -37.83 -20.24 -10.06
CA ASP A 552 -38.33 -19.02 -9.42
C ASP A 552 -38.49 -19.18 -7.90
N GLN A 553 -39.01 -20.33 -7.45
CA GLN A 553 -39.11 -20.65 -6.03
C GLN A 553 -37.73 -20.74 -5.36
N PHE A 554 -36.75 -21.36 -6.03
CA PHE A 554 -35.37 -21.43 -5.56
C PHE A 554 -34.69 -20.04 -5.53
N ILE A 555 -34.94 -19.18 -6.52
CA ILE A 555 -34.46 -17.79 -6.53
C ILE A 555 -35.06 -16.99 -5.37
N LEU A 556 -36.34 -17.18 -5.04
CA LEU A 556 -36.97 -16.55 -3.88
C LEU A 556 -36.36 -17.02 -2.55
N GLN A 557 -36.06 -18.32 -2.43
CA GLN A 557 -35.35 -18.88 -1.28
C GLN A 557 -33.95 -18.27 -1.14
N LEU A 558 -33.14 -18.28 -2.21
CA LEU A 558 -31.79 -17.68 -2.20
C LEU A 558 -31.82 -16.18 -1.84
N ARG A 559 -32.82 -15.43 -2.28
CA ARG A 559 -32.99 -14.01 -1.89
C ARG A 559 -33.30 -13.85 -0.40
N ALA A 560 -34.09 -14.75 0.20
CA ALA A 560 -34.38 -14.73 1.63
C ALA A 560 -33.14 -15.13 2.47
N GLU A 561 -32.39 -16.13 2.03
CA GLU A 561 -31.12 -16.55 2.63
C GLU A 561 -30.06 -15.44 2.55
N MET A 562 -29.89 -14.83 1.37
CA MET A 562 -28.98 -13.70 1.15
C MET A 562 -29.33 -12.51 2.05
N LYS A 563 -30.61 -12.12 2.16
CA LYS A 563 -31.06 -11.06 3.07
C LYS A 563 -30.82 -11.39 4.55
N THR A 564 -30.90 -12.68 4.91
CA THR A 564 -30.61 -13.15 6.27
C THR A 564 -29.10 -13.11 6.56
N ALA A 565 -28.27 -13.47 5.57
CA ALA A 565 -26.82 -13.38 5.64
C ALA A 565 -26.33 -11.91 5.71
N GLU A 566 -26.94 -11.03 4.92
CA GLU A 566 -26.70 -9.58 4.94
C GLU A 566 -27.03 -8.97 6.32
N GLN A 567 -28.19 -9.30 6.89
CA GLN A 567 -28.53 -8.91 8.27
C GLN A 567 -27.60 -9.51 9.32
N LYS A 568 -27.02 -10.70 9.09
CA LYS A 568 -26.04 -11.30 10.00
C LYS A 568 -24.71 -10.55 9.91
N HIS A 569 -24.24 -10.27 8.70
CA HIS A 569 -23.02 -9.51 8.44
C HIS A 569 -23.10 -8.10 9.04
N GLN A 570 -24.23 -7.41 8.90
CA GLN A 570 -24.47 -6.10 9.51
C GLN A 570 -24.32 -6.14 11.05
N ARG A 571 -24.91 -7.15 11.72
CA ARG A 571 -24.76 -7.33 13.17
C ARG A 571 -23.32 -7.70 13.59
N GLU A 572 -22.62 -8.49 12.78
CA GLU A 572 -21.20 -8.81 12.99
C GLU A 572 -20.33 -7.56 12.82
N GLN A 573 -20.64 -6.69 11.85
CA GLN A 573 -19.95 -5.41 11.63
C GLN A 573 -20.20 -4.42 12.78
N GLU A 574 -21.42 -4.36 13.32
CA GLU A 574 -21.75 -3.59 14.54
C GLU A 574 -20.97 -4.09 15.76
N GLN A 575 -20.80 -5.41 15.92
CA GLN A 575 -19.97 -6.01 16.98
C GLN A 575 -18.49 -5.68 16.79
N VAL A 576 -17.96 -5.75 15.57
CA VAL A 576 -16.57 -5.36 15.27
C VAL A 576 -16.35 -3.88 15.58
N ALA A 577 -17.27 -2.98 15.19
CA ALA A 577 -17.18 -1.55 15.50
C ALA A 577 -17.21 -1.27 17.02
N ALA A 578 -17.98 -2.04 17.79
CA ALA A 578 -17.98 -1.97 19.26
C ALA A 578 -16.63 -2.41 19.86
N LEU A 579 -16.09 -3.55 19.41
CA LEU A 579 -14.77 -4.04 19.84
C LEU A 579 -13.63 -3.08 19.44
N GLU A 580 -13.68 -2.45 18.26
CA GLU A 580 -12.76 -1.37 17.87
C GLU A 580 -12.89 -0.14 18.76
N GLY A 581 -14.08 0.15 19.28
CA GLY A 581 -14.30 1.16 20.33
C GLY A 581 -13.57 0.80 21.62
N GLU A 582 -13.72 -0.43 22.09
CA GLU A 582 -13.02 -0.93 23.29
C GLU A 582 -11.50 -0.95 23.13
N VAL A 583 -10.98 -1.40 21.97
CA VAL A 583 -9.55 -1.38 21.66
C VAL A 583 -9.01 0.06 21.64
N ARG A 584 -9.75 1.03 21.09
CA ARG A 584 -9.36 2.46 21.13
C ARG A 584 -9.35 3.03 22.56
N HIS A 585 -10.27 2.61 23.41
CA HIS A 585 -10.32 2.98 24.83
C HIS A 585 -9.16 2.37 25.63
N LEU A 586 -8.87 1.08 25.42
CA LEU A 586 -7.73 0.41 26.03
C LEU A 586 -6.40 1.02 25.55
N LYS A 587 -6.26 1.37 24.27
CA LYS A 587 -5.08 2.08 23.73
C LYS A 587 -4.90 3.46 24.39
N HIS A 588 -5.98 4.19 24.67
CA HIS A 588 -5.94 5.43 25.45
C HIS A 588 -5.43 5.19 26.88
N LYS A 589 -5.94 4.18 27.59
CA LYS A 589 -5.46 3.81 28.94
C LYS A 589 -3.99 3.41 28.96
N VAL A 590 -3.55 2.59 27.99
CA VAL A 590 -2.14 2.17 27.87
C VAL A 590 -1.23 3.38 27.62
N ARG A 591 -1.67 4.37 26.84
CA ARG A 591 -0.93 5.63 26.68
C ARG A 591 -0.88 6.45 27.99
N GLY A 592 -2.01 6.60 28.69
CA GLY A 592 -2.03 7.26 30.00
C GLY A 592 -1.07 6.62 31.00
N HIS A 593 -1.02 5.28 31.07
CA HIS A 593 -0.05 4.57 31.91
C HIS A 593 1.41 4.71 31.42
N HIS A 594 1.66 4.96 30.13
CA HIS A 594 3.00 5.32 29.65
C HIS A 594 3.38 6.74 30.08
N GLU A 595 2.47 7.70 29.97
CA GLU A 595 2.67 9.08 30.43
C GLU A 595 2.92 9.13 31.95
N GLU A 596 2.14 8.39 32.75
CA GLU A 596 2.37 8.18 34.19
C GLU A 596 3.75 7.55 34.46
N LYS A 597 4.17 6.55 33.67
CA LYS A 597 5.50 5.93 33.78
C LYS A 597 6.61 6.92 33.45
N PHE A 598 6.47 7.77 32.44
CA PHE A 598 7.46 8.79 32.11
C PHE A 598 7.56 9.85 33.21
N GLN A 599 6.44 10.30 33.78
CA GLN A 599 6.43 11.20 34.94
C GLN A 599 7.08 10.56 36.18
N LEU A 600 6.93 9.24 36.37
CA LEU A 600 7.62 8.51 37.44
C LEU A 600 9.13 8.40 37.18
N ILE A 601 9.56 8.17 35.94
CA ILE A 601 10.99 8.15 35.57
C ILE A 601 11.62 9.53 35.79
N GLU A 602 10.94 10.61 35.42
CA GLU A 602 11.40 11.98 35.67
C GLU A 602 11.53 12.28 37.16
N LYS A 603 10.53 11.93 37.96
CA LYS A 603 10.60 12.04 39.44
C LYS A 603 11.74 11.21 40.05
N VAL A 604 12.03 10.02 39.50
CA VAL A 604 13.18 9.21 39.95
C VAL A 604 14.49 9.92 39.62
N ARG A 605 14.66 10.48 38.42
CA ARG A 605 15.84 11.26 38.03
C ARG A 605 16.03 12.50 38.91
N ASP A 606 14.94 13.19 39.27
CA ASP A 606 14.99 14.33 40.18
C ASP A 606 15.40 13.92 41.60
N ILE A 607 14.92 12.75 42.08
CA ILE A 607 15.37 12.15 43.34
C ILE A 607 16.84 11.74 43.27
N GLU A 608 17.30 11.14 42.17
CA GLU A 608 18.72 10.78 41.95
C GLU A 608 19.61 12.03 41.99
N HIS A 609 19.24 13.13 41.33
CA HIS A 609 19.97 14.40 41.43
C HIS A 609 19.99 14.98 42.86
N LEU A 610 18.89 14.83 43.63
CA LEU A 610 18.87 15.20 45.05
C LEU A 610 19.77 14.29 45.90
N VAL A 611 19.84 12.99 45.59
CA VAL A 611 20.76 12.04 46.25
C VAL A 611 22.21 12.40 45.95
N ASP A 612 22.58 12.61 44.68
CA ASP A 612 23.91 13.07 44.26
C ASP A 612 24.31 14.39 44.97
N GLN A 613 23.37 15.32 45.11
CA GLN A 613 23.60 16.57 45.83
C GLN A 613 23.83 16.30 47.33
N LYS A 614 23.03 15.44 47.96
CA LYS A 614 23.19 15.10 49.37
C LYS A 614 24.45 14.30 49.65
N GLU A 615 24.89 13.45 48.73
CA GLU A 615 26.17 12.75 48.80
C GLU A 615 27.34 13.72 48.69
N LYS A 616 27.28 14.72 47.79
CA LYS A 616 28.28 15.81 47.73
C LYS A 616 28.30 16.68 49.00
N GLU A 617 27.14 17.04 49.54
CA GLU A 617 27.03 17.74 50.83
C GLU A 617 27.60 16.90 51.99
N GLN A 618 27.35 15.58 51.98
CA GLN A 618 27.88 14.65 52.97
C GLN A 618 29.39 14.50 52.84
N GLN A 619 29.93 14.40 51.62
CA GLN A 619 31.35 14.33 51.34
C GLN A 619 32.08 15.59 51.83
N GLN A 620 31.53 16.78 51.55
CA GLN A 620 32.06 18.04 52.06
C GLN A 620 32.05 18.11 53.60
N ARG A 621 31.00 17.60 54.25
CA ARG A 621 30.99 17.47 55.73
C ARG A 621 32.01 16.45 56.22
N HIS A 622 32.25 15.39 55.48
CA HIS A 622 33.23 14.37 55.84
C HIS A 622 34.67 14.88 55.71
N GLU A 623 34.94 15.70 54.68
CA GLU A 623 36.19 16.46 54.49
C GLU A 623 36.38 17.50 55.61
N GLN A 624 35.35 18.29 55.96
CA GLN A 624 35.41 19.21 57.10
C GLN A 624 35.65 18.49 58.44
N LEU A 625 35.07 17.31 58.64
CA LEU A 625 35.32 16.48 59.81
C LEU A 625 36.74 15.90 59.80
N HIS A 626 37.26 15.51 58.64
CA HIS A 626 38.64 15.04 58.48
C HIS A 626 39.64 16.17 58.77
N ASP A 627 39.42 17.38 58.27
CA ASP A 627 40.27 18.55 58.55
C ASP A 627 40.19 18.97 60.02
N GLY A 628 39.00 18.90 60.62
CA GLY A 628 38.81 19.06 62.06
C GLY A 628 39.53 17.98 62.87
N GLN A 629 39.52 16.74 62.40
CA GLN A 629 40.22 15.62 63.03
C GLN A 629 41.74 15.73 62.87
N GLN A 630 42.26 16.21 61.74
CA GLN A 630 43.69 16.55 61.59
C GLN A 630 44.10 17.69 62.53
N GLN A 631 43.24 18.69 62.76
CA GLN A 631 43.51 19.70 63.80
C GLN A 631 43.54 19.07 65.19
N VAL A 632 42.60 18.17 65.51
CA VAL A 632 42.61 17.41 66.78
C VAL A 632 43.88 16.57 66.91
N GLU A 633 44.30 15.82 65.90
CA GLU A 633 45.57 15.08 65.89
C GLU A 633 46.80 16.01 66.02
N THR A 634 46.73 17.23 65.46
CA THR A 634 47.78 18.25 65.64
C THR A 634 47.81 18.79 67.07
N PHE A 635 46.67 18.87 67.76
CA PHE A 635 46.61 19.18 69.19
C PHE A 635 47.00 17.97 70.05
N GLU A 636 46.63 16.76 69.67
CA GLU A 636 46.98 15.51 70.34
C GLU A 636 48.49 15.22 70.20
N GLY A 637 49.13 15.58 69.10
CA GLY A 637 50.58 15.52 68.94
C GLY A 637 51.33 16.56 69.79
N LYS A 638 50.70 17.69 70.12
CA LYS A 638 51.20 18.64 71.13
C LYS A 638 50.95 18.11 72.54
N LEU A 639 49.80 17.49 72.78
CA LEU A 639 49.44 16.86 74.05
C LEU A 639 50.38 15.69 74.35
N LYS A 640 50.68 14.82 73.37
CA LYS A 640 51.65 13.73 73.46
C LYS A 640 53.08 14.20 73.68
N LYS A 641 53.45 15.41 73.21
CA LYS A 641 54.72 16.04 73.60
C LYS A 641 54.73 16.42 75.08
N GLN A 642 53.63 16.96 75.61
CA GLN A 642 53.46 17.16 77.06
C GLN A 642 53.37 15.83 77.83
N GLU A 643 52.73 14.81 77.25
CA GLU A 643 52.53 13.49 77.87
C GLU A 643 53.86 12.77 78.01
N VAL A 644 54.72 12.77 76.98
CA VAL A 644 56.11 12.29 77.05
C VAL A 644 56.94 13.10 78.06
N GLU A 645 56.67 14.40 78.22
CA GLU A 645 57.27 15.22 79.29
C GLU A 645 56.81 14.79 80.70
N THR A 646 55.57 14.27 80.83
CA THR A 646 55.04 13.69 82.08
C THR A 646 55.38 12.21 82.28
N GLU A 647 55.57 11.42 81.22
CA GLU A 647 56.01 10.03 81.27
C GLU A 647 57.50 9.95 81.61
N LEU A 648 58.31 10.93 81.19
CA LEU A 648 59.68 11.11 81.70
C LEU A 648 59.71 11.38 83.23
N LEU A 649 58.61 11.87 83.80
CA LEU A 649 58.39 12.03 85.24
C LEU A 649 57.69 10.82 85.89
N HIS A 650 57.16 9.87 85.11
CA HIS A 650 56.46 8.67 85.59
C HIS A 650 57.30 7.39 85.49
N GLU A 651 58.24 7.33 84.54
CA GLU A 651 59.24 6.26 84.40
C GLU A 651 60.24 6.23 85.58
N GLN A 652 60.24 7.27 86.43
CA GLN A 652 60.94 7.26 87.72
C GLN A 652 60.21 6.45 88.81
N LEU A 653 59.04 5.85 88.55
CA LEU A 653 58.17 5.30 89.59
C LEU A 653 57.56 3.91 89.34
N LYS A 654 58.08 3.10 88.40
CA LYS A 654 57.44 1.82 88.03
C LYS A 654 58.31 0.56 87.91
N ASP A 655 59.47 0.56 88.57
CA ASP A 655 60.14 -0.70 88.94
C ASP A 655 59.40 -1.38 90.12
N ALA A 656 58.41 -2.25 89.84
CA ALA A 656 58.07 -3.39 90.71
C ALA A 656 56.99 -4.36 90.17
N SER A 657 57.35 -5.64 90.17
CA SER A 657 56.53 -6.81 90.51
C SER A 657 55.50 -7.38 89.52
N LEU A 658 55.98 -8.39 88.78
CA LEU A 658 55.27 -9.63 88.46
C LEU A 658 54.53 -10.23 89.68
N GLN A 659 53.42 -10.97 89.47
CA GLN A 659 53.45 -12.45 89.54
C GLN A 659 52.15 -13.10 89.03
N ALA A 660 52.30 -14.20 88.29
CA ALA A 660 51.23 -15.13 87.92
C ALA A 660 51.74 -16.56 88.16
N GLN A 661 50.86 -17.55 88.41
CA GLN A 661 51.18 -18.96 88.11
C GLN A 661 49.97 -19.92 88.02
N GLU A 662 48.89 -19.75 88.79
CA GLU A 662 47.84 -20.80 88.91
C GLU A 662 46.84 -20.91 87.74
N GLN A 663 46.76 -19.92 86.84
CA GLN A 663 45.81 -19.91 85.71
C GLN A 663 46.20 -20.82 84.52
N LYS A 664 47.31 -21.56 84.62
CA LYS A 664 47.95 -22.20 83.45
C LYS A 664 47.25 -23.49 82.97
N GLU A 665 46.59 -24.21 83.87
CA GLU A 665 46.02 -25.55 83.61
C GLU A 665 44.56 -25.49 83.13
N THR A 666 43.71 -24.65 83.73
CA THR A 666 42.37 -24.33 83.20
C THR A 666 42.44 -23.82 81.75
N ALA A 667 43.44 -22.99 81.44
CA ALA A 667 43.69 -22.51 80.08
C ALA A 667 43.99 -23.66 79.07
N ALA A 668 44.51 -24.81 79.50
CA ALA A 668 44.79 -25.93 78.60
C ALA A 668 43.50 -26.61 78.08
N ILE A 669 42.52 -26.81 78.97
CA ILE A 669 41.23 -27.43 78.61
C ILE A 669 40.42 -26.48 77.70
N PHE A 670 40.44 -25.17 77.98
CA PHE A 670 39.79 -24.19 77.10
C PHE A 670 40.46 -24.13 75.72
N ARG A 671 41.80 -24.16 75.64
CA ARG A 671 42.52 -24.25 74.35
C ARG A 671 42.05 -25.43 73.52
N GLN A 672 41.98 -26.65 74.08
CA GLN A 672 41.57 -27.83 73.31
C GLN A 672 40.13 -27.75 72.78
N LYS A 673 39.18 -27.27 73.60
CA LYS A 673 37.78 -27.07 73.16
C LYS A 673 37.67 -25.99 72.09
N TYR A 674 38.46 -24.91 72.22
CA TYR A 674 38.51 -23.82 71.24
C TYR A 674 39.09 -24.30 69.90
N THR A 675 40.19 -25.06 69.89
CA THR A 675 40.76 -25.65 68.68
C THR A 675 39.74 -26.52 67.94
N ALA A 676 39.04 -27.42 68.63
CA ALA A 676 38.02 -28.27 68.01
C ALA A 676 36.79 -27.51 67.50
N ALA A 677 36.48 -26.34 68.08
CA ALA A 677 35.44 -25.44 67.56
C ALA A 677 35.93 -24.70 66.30
N MET A 678 37.15 -24.15 66.33
CA MET A 678 37.76 -23.49 65.17
C MET A 678 37.91 -24.43 63.97
N GLU A 679 38.30 -25.69 64.18
CA GLU A 679 38.35 -26.70 63.10
C GLU A 679 36.98 -26.97 62.45
N LYS A 680 35.88 -26.83 63.20
CA LYS A 680 34.52 -26.91 62.63
C LYS A 680 34.15 -25.64 61.87
N VAL A 681 34.52 -24.46 62.39
CA VAL A 681 34.31 -23.18 61.71
C VAL A 681 35.05 -23.16 60.38
N HIS A 682 36.35 -23.47 60.35
CA HIS A 682 37.13 -23.54 59.11
C HIS A 682 36.58 -24.56 58.11
N ARG A 683 36.02 -25.70 58.58
CA ARG A 683 35.40 -26.70 57.71
C ARG A 683 34.10 -26.21 57.07
N VAL A 684 33.29 -25.44 57.80
CA VAL A 684 32.08 -24.80 57.25
C VAL A 684 32.48 -23.65 56.32
N GLN A 685 33.48 -22.86 56.69
CA GLN A 685 33.99 -21.77 55.86
C GLN A 685 34.48 -22.27 54.49
N GLY A 686 35.29 -23.34 54.45
CA GLY A 686 35.71 -23.98 53.21
C GLY A 686 34.59 -24.73 52.44
N GLN A 687 33.37 -24.79 52.97
CA GLN A 687 32.17 -25.21 52.23
C GLN A 687 31.34 -24.01 51.72
N VAL A 688 31.46 -22.85 52.35
CA VAL A 688 30.78 -21.61 51.97
C VAL A 688 31.53 -20.89 50.85
N GLU A 689 32.86 -20.79 50.93
CA GLU A 689 33.72 -20.16 49.91
C GLU A 689 33.40 -20.61 48.46
N PRO A 690 33.35 -21.92 48.11
CA PRO A 690 33.01 -22.34 46.74
C PRO A 690 31.56 -22.05 46.34
N LEU A 691 30.62 -21.96 47.30
CA LEU A 691 29.23 -21.58 47.02
C LEU A 691 29.09 -20.07 46.82
N GLU A 692 29.90 -19.26 47.49
CA GLU A 692 30.01 -17.82 47.24
C GLU A 692 30.63 -17.54 45.86
N GLU A 693 31.67 -18.28 45.46
CA GLU A 693 32.23 -18.21 44.10
C GLU A 693 31.21 -18.62 43.02
N GLU A 694 30.49 -19.74 43.21
CA GLU A 694 29.45 -20.19 42.26
C GLU A 694 28.27 -19.19 42.18
N LEU A 695 27.88 -18.59 43.31
CA LEU A 695 26.86 -17.53 43.35
C LEU A 695 27.34 -16.25 42.66
N GLN A 696 28.58 -15.80 42.88
CA GLN A 696 29.16 -14.64 42.19
C GLN A 696 29.27 -14.88 40.69
N TYR A 697 29.72 -16.07 40.28
CA TYR A 697 29.79 -16.48 38.87
C TYR A 697 28.39 -16.48 38.21
N SER A 698 27.39 -17.06 38.88
CA SER A 698 26.00 -17.06 38.41
C SER A 698 25.40 -15.65 38.34
N GLN A 699 25.73 -14.77 39.29
CA GLN A 699 25.33 -13.36 39.23
C GLN A 699 26.01 -12.60 38.10
N HIS A 700 27.28 -12.91 37.79
CA HIS A 700 28.01 -12.29 36.68
C HIS A 700 27.38 -12.71 35.34
N GLN A 701 27.18 -14.02 35.11
CA GLN A 701 26.46 -14.52 33.92
C GLN A 701 25.07 -13.89 33.76
N LEU A 702 24.33 -13.67 34.86
CA LEU A 702 23.02 -13.02 34.81
C LEU A 702 23.12 -11.53 34.42
N ARG A 703 24.19 -10.82 34.80
CA ARG A 703 24.44 -9.44 34.37
C ARG A 703 24.80 -9.40 32.89
N ASP A 704 25.70 -10.27 32.44
CA ASP A 704 26.12 -10.35 31.04
C ASP A 704 24.94 -10.72 30.13
N SER A 705 24.12 -11.69 30.55
CA SER A 705 22.89 -12.07 29.84
C SER A 705 21.87 -10.94 29.80
N LYS A 706 21.73 -10.12 30.86
CA LYS A 706 20.87 -8.93 30.84
C LYS A 706 21.41 -7.87 29.89
N LEU A 707 22.70 -7.54 29.95
CA LEU A 707 23.34 -6.57 29.05
C LEU A 707 23.19 -7.00 27.58
N ALA A 708 23.38 -8.28 27.25
CA ALA A 708 23.12 -8.81 25.91
C ALA A 708 21.63 -8.70 25.52
N THR A 709 20.70 -8.94 26.44
CA THR A 709 19.25 -8.81 26.19
C THR A 709 18.81 -7.35 26.01
N ASP A 710 19.43 -6.42 26.74
CA ASP A 710 19.16 -4.99 26.65
C ASP A 710 19.76 -4.41 25.35
N SER A 711 20.98 -4.82 24.97
CA SER A 711 21.60 -4.47 23.68
C SER A 711 20.78 -4.96 22.48
N VAL A 712 20.32 -6.21 22.46
CA VAL A 712 19.43 -6.72 21.39
C VAL A 712 18.08 -5.98 21.37
N ARG A 713 17.60 -5.49 22.53
CA ARG A 713 16.37 -4.67 22.59
C ARG A 713 16.59 -3.28 21.98
N GLU A 714 17.76 -2.70 22.19
CA GLU A 714 18.16 -1.41 21.61
C GLU A 714 18.30 -1.53 20.08
N GLU A 715 18.98 -2.56 19.57
CA GLU A 715 19.06 -2.85 18.13
C GLU A 715 17.68 -3.05 17.48
N LEU A 716 16.76 -3.76 18.17
CA LEU A 716 15.38 -3.91 17.70
C LEU A 716 14.60 -2.59 17.70
N ALA A 717 14.84 -1.71 18.67
CA ALA A 717 14.22 -0.39 18.73
C ALA A 717 14.75 0.52 17.61
N GLU A 718 16.06 0.54 17.36
CA GLU A 718 16.66 1.26 16.22
C GLU A 718 16.11 0.75 14.88
N MET A 719 16.03 -0.57 14.69
CA MET A 719 15.48 -1.15 13.46
C MET A 719 14.01 -0.81 13.26
N ALA A 720 13.21 -0.79 14.33
CA ALA A 720 11.81 -0.35 14.28
C ALA A 720 11.70 1.16 13.94
N GLN A 721 12.57 2.00 14.52
CA GLN A 721 12.61 3.43 14.19
C GLN A 721 13.00 3.66 12.72
N ARG A 722 14.08 3.02 12.24
CA ARG A 722 14.51 3.13 10.82
C ARG A 722 13.44 2.63 9.86
N TYR A 723 12.67 1.59 10.23
CA TYR A 723 11.52 1.14 9.45
C TYR A 723 10.42 2.21 9.42
N GLN A 724 10.06 2.80 10.56
CA GLN A 724 9.07 3.88 10.62
C GLN A 724 9.52 5.12 9.82
N GLU A 725 10.79 5.52 9.91
CA GLU A 725 11.35 6.60 9.09
C GLU A 725 11.27 6.29 7.58
N LYS A 726 11.44 5.03 7.18
CA LYS A 726 11.27 4.59 5.79
C LYS A 726 9.81 4.58 5.34
N VAL A 727 8.88 4.21 6.22
CA VAL A 727 7.43 4.34 5.96
C VAL A 727 7.06 5.82 5.77
N ASN A 728 7.45 6.70 6.70
CA ASN A 728 7.20 8.13 6.60
C ASN A 728 7.83 8.75 5.33
N GLN A 729 9.05 8.34 4.95
CA GLN A 729 9.68 8.78 3.71
C GLN A 729 8.89 8.34 2.47
N TRP A 730 8.32 7.14 2.48
CA TRP A 730 7.50 6.63 1.38
C TRP A 730 6.14 7.31 1.32
N GLU A 731 5.49 7.55 2.47
CA GLU A 731 4.24 8.32 2.58
C GLU A 731 4.42 9.75 2.07
N ASN A 732 5.48 10.46 2.48
CA ASN A 732 5.81 11.80 1.97
C ASN A 732 6.10 11.79 0.46
N SER A 733 6.69 10.71 -0.07
CA SER A 733 6.96 10.57 -1.51
C SER A 733 5.68 10.32 -2.31
N LEU A 734 4.70 9.63 -1.71
CA LEU A 734 3.38 9.40 -2.29
C LEU A 734 2.56 10.70 -2.28
N GLU A 735 2.58 11.46 -1.19
CA GLU A 735 1.92 12.78 -1.12
C GLU A 735 2.51 13.76 -2.15
N ALA A 736 3.83 13.75 -2.36
CA ALA A 736 4.47 14.54 -3.41
C ALA A 736 4.06 14.11 -4.84
N LEU A 737 3.81 12.82 -5.07
CA LEU A 737 3.30 12.30 -6.35
C LEU A 737 1.83 12.72 -6.59
N ASP A 738 1.01 12.73 -5.54
CA ASP A 738 -0.37 13.22 -5.62
C ASP A 738 -0.39 14.73 -5.91
N GLN A 739 0.43 15.53 -5.23
CA GLN A 739 0.59 16.97 -5.51
C GLN A 739 1.04 17.25 -6.96
N LEU A 740 2.05 16.51 -7.47
CA LEU A 740 2.48 16.63 -8.87
C LEU A 740 1.39 16.20 -9.86
N THR A 741 0.52 15.27 -9.48
CA THR A 741 -0.62 14.84 -10.28
C THR A 741 -1.70 15.92 -10.36
N ASP A 742 -2.00 16.58 -9.24
CA ASP A 742 -2.93 17.71 -9.19
C ASP A 742 -2.38 18.93 -9.95
N GLU A 743 -1.10 19.26 -9.80
CA GLU A 743 -0.42 20.30 -10.60
C GLU A 743 -0.45 19.97 -12.10
N LEU A 744 -0.23 18.71 -12.49
CA LEU A 744 -0.32 18.29 -13.89
C LEU A 744 -1.74 18.45 -14.44
N GLN A 745 -2.77 18.10 -13.66
CA GLN A 745 -4.17 18.30 -14.04
C GLN A 745 -4.54 19.78 -14.16
N ALA A 746 -4.06 20.62 -13.23
CA ALA A 746 -4.24 22.07 -13.27
C ALA A 746 -3.55 22.68 -14.52
N ASN A 747 -2.33 22.27 -14.82
CA ASN A 747 -1.61 22.70 -16.02
C ASN A 747 -2.32 22.24 -17.32
N GLN A 748 -2.87 21.01 -17.36
CA GLN A 748 -3.70 20.54 -18.47
C GLN A 748 -5.02 21.32 -18.60
N HIS A 749 -5.57 21.87 -17.50
CA HIS A 749 -6.72 22.77 -17.55
C HIS A 749 -6.33 24.14 -18.12
N LEU A 750 -5.26 24.75 -17.60
CA LEU A 750 -4.73 26.02 -18.08
C LEU A 750 -4.32 25.97 -19.56
N LEU A 751 -3.75 24.86 -20.03
CA LEU A 751 -3.43 24.66 -21.45
C LEU A 751 -4.70 24.64 -22.32
N ARG A 752 -5.77 23.98 -21.88
CA ARG A 752 -7.07 23.97 -22.58
C ARG A 752 -7.69 25.36 -22.62
N GLU A 753 -7.65 26.12 -21.52
CA GLU A 753 -8.07 27.52 -21.51
C GLU A 753 -7.23 28.39 -22.45
N SER A 754 -5.91 28.19 -22.47
CA SER A 754 -5.00 28.93 -23.34
C SER A 754 -5.30 28.64 -24.81
N GLN A 755 -5.59 27.38 -25.16
CA GLN A 755 -5.99 27.01 -26.52
C GLN A 755 -7.31 27.69 -26.93
N GLN A 756 -8.31 27.68 -26.04
CA GLN A 756 -9.58 28.39 -26.28
C GLN A 756 -9.40 29.91 -26.44
N LYS A 757 -8.50 30.52 -25.65
CA LYS A 757 -8.14 31.95 -25.77
C LYS A 757 -7.39 32.22 -27.09
N GLU A 758 -6.48 31.34 -27.50
CA GLU A 758 -5.78 31.44 -28.79
C GLU A 758 -6.75 31.34 -29.97
N ASP A 759 -7.69 30.39 -29.94
CA ASP A 759 -8.67 30.20 -31.00
C ASP A 759 -9.68 31.36 -31.08
N HIS A 760 -10.05 31.93 -29.92
CA HIS A 760 -10.81 33.18 -29.87
C HIS A 760 -10.04 34.36 -30.50
N LEU A 761 -8.75 34.50 -30.18
CA LEU A 761 -7.88 35.53 -30.76
C LEU A 761 -7.67 35.33 -32.26
N LYS A 762 -7.53 34.09 -32.75
CA LYS A 762 -7.49 33.78 -34.20
C LYS A 762 -8.77 34.22 -34.90
N GLY A 763 -9.94 33.96 -34.31
CA GLY A 763 -11.22 34.45 -34.82
C GLY A 763 -11.28 35.98 -34.88
N LEU A 764 -10.82 36.65 -33.83
CA LEU A 764 -10.82 38.11 -33.73
C LEU A 764 -9.82 38.76 -34.72
N ILE A 765 -8.65 38.16 -34.91
CA ILE A 765 -7.69 38.53 -35.96
C ILE A 765 -8.31 38.34 -37.35
N GLY A 766 -9.02 37.23 -37.59
CA GLY A 766 -9.76 37.00 -38.83
C GLY A 766 -10.75 38.11 -39.14
N SER A 767 -11.61 38.47 -38.18
CA SER A 767 -12.57 39.58 -38.35
C SER A 767 -11.89 40.94 -38.54
N LEU A 768 -10.77 41.21 -37.86
CA LEU A 768 -9.99 42.43 -38.08
C LEU A 768 -9.32 42.46 -39.46
N GLN A 769 -8.90 41.30 -39.97
CA GLN A 769 -8.33 41.16 -41.31
C GLN A 769 -9.39 41.37 -42.40
N GLU A 770 -10.59 40.82 -42.21
CA GLU A 770 -11.77 41.11 -43.05
C GLU A 770 -12.12 42.60 -43.06
N GLN A 771 -12.15 43.25 -41.89
CA GLN A 771 -12.35 44.71 -41.80
C GLN A 771 -11.23 45.51 -42.47
N THR A 772 -9.98 45.06 -42.36
CA THR A 772 -8.82 45.72 -42.99
C THR A 772 -8.90 45.63 -44.51
N GLU A 773 -9.26 44.48 -45.07
CA GLU A 773 -9.47 44.33 -46.52
C GLU A 773 -10.71 45.11 -47.01
N ALA A 774 -11.78 45.19 -46.22
CA ALA A 774 -12.94 46.05 -46.52
C ALA A 774 -12.56 47.55 -46.54
N LEU A 775 -11.79 48.02 -45.55
CA LEU A 775 -11.26 49.40 -45.52
C LEU A 775 -10.28 49.68 -46.67
N LYS A 776 -9.50 48.68 -47.08
CA LYS A 776 -8.58 48.77 -48.24
C LYS A 776 -9.35 48.84 -49.57
N GLN A 777 -10.47 48.12 -49.70
CA GLN A 777 -11.39 48.27 -50.83
C GLN A 777 -12.06 49.65 -50.85
N GLN A 778 -12.51 50.16 -49.70
CA GLN A 778 -13.02 51.54 -49.58
C GLN A 778 -11.94 52.58 -49.92
N LYS A 779 -10.69 52.37 -49.48
CA LYS A 779 -9.56 53.23 -49.82
C LYS A 779 -9.31 53.24 -51.34
N LEU A 780 -9.31 52.07 -52.00
CA LEU A 780 -9.15 51.99 -53.45
C LEU A 780 -10.29 52.70 -54.20
N MET A 781 -11.53 52.59 -53.71
CA MET A 781 -12.68 53.34 -54.23
C MET A 781 -12.44 54.87 -54.12
N LEU A 782 -12.06 55.35 -52.94
CA LEU A 782 -11.75 56.76 -52.71
C LEU A 782 -10.50 57.25 -53.47
N GLU A 783 -9.50 56.40 -53.73
CA GLU A 783 -8.36 56.73 -54.57
C GLU A 783 -8.74 56.81 -56.07
N CYS A 784 -9.72 56.02 -56.52
CA CYS A 784 -10.32 56.17 -57.85
C CYS A 784 -11.12 57.48 -57.94
N ASP A 785 -11.94 57.80 -56.95
CA ASP A 785 -12.68 59.06 -56.88
C ASP A 785 -11.73 60.28 -56.81
N LEU A 786 -10.66 60.18 -56.03
CA LEU A 786 -9.62 61.22 -55.93
C LEU A 786 -8.84 61.37 -57.23
N LYS A 787 -8.56 60.29 -57.96
CA LYS A 787 -7.94 60.37 -59.30
C LYS A 787 -8.88 61.01 -60.32
N LEU A 788 -10.17 60.69 -60.29
CA LEU A 788 -11.19 61.37 -61.11
C LEU A 788 -11.25 62.87 -60.76
N PHE A 789 -11.16 63.21 -59.47
CA PHE A 789 -11.11 64.59 -59.01
C PHE A 789 -9.82 65.32 -59.45
N GLN A 790 -8.65 64.71 -59.30
CA GLN A 790 -7.35 65.25 -59.73
C GLN A 790 -7.25 65.40 -61.25
N GLN A 791 -7.81 64.46 -62.03
CA GLN A 791 -7.91 64.58 -63.49
C GLN A 791 -8.76 65.78 -63.93
N SER A 792 -9.68 66.27 -63.09
CA SER A 792 -10.53 67.42 -63.40
C SER A 792 -9.90 68.78 -63.06
N HIS A 793 -8.86 68.84 -62.23
CA HIS A 793 -8.26 70.10 -61.75
C HIS A 793 -6.73 69.98 -61.59
N SER A 794 -5.98 70.53 -62.55
CA SER A 794 -4.50 70.57 -62.53
C SER A 794 -3.99 71.96 -62.14
N HIS A 795 -3.03 72.05 -61.20
CA HIS A 795 -1.77 72.83 -61.28
C HIS A 795 -0.93 72.59 -60.00
N SER A 796 0.39 72.82 -60.08
CA SER A 796 1.42 72.21 -59.21
C SER A 796 2.09 73.15 -58.21
N ASP A 797 2.30 72.67 -56.97
CA ASP A 797 2.97 73.38 -55.85
C ASP A 797 4.43 72.88 -55.58
N GLU A 798 5.04 72.11 -56.49
CA GLU A 798 6.36 71.48 -56.28
C GLU A 798 7.51 72.44 -55.91
N GLU A 799 7.50 73.70 -56.38
CA GLU A 799 8.61 74.64 -56.17
C GLU A 799 8.64 75.28 -54.76
N TYR A 800 7.50 75.30 -54.04
CA TYR A 800 7.43 75.85 -52.68
C TYR A 800 8.01 74.90 -51.62
N VAL A 801 7.90 73.58 -51.85
CA VAL A 801 8.26 72.53 -50.89
C VAL A 801 9.77 72.44 -50.66
N HIS A 802 10.60 72.79 -51.65
CA HIS A 802 12.05 72.67 -51.53
C HIS A 802 12.71 73.74 -50.65
N GLN A 803 12.17 74.98 -50.60
CA GLN A 803 12.69 76.01 -49.70
C GLN A 803 12.25 75.78 -48.24
N LEU A 804 11.03 75.28 -48.01
CA LEU A 804 10.49 75.02 -46.67
C LEU A 804 11.32 73.98 -45.89
N LYS A 805 11.78 72.92 -46.58
CA LYS A 805 12.59 71.84 -45.97
C LYS A 805 13.93 72.34 -45.39
N HIS A 806 14.59 73.29 -46.04
CA HIS A 806 15.87 73.83 -45.54
C HIS A 806 15.66 74.72 -44.30
N HIS A 807 14.55 75.45 -44.22
CA HIS A 807 14.23 76.27 -43.05
C HIS A 807 13.88 75.39 -41.83
N GLN A 808 13.10 74.33 -42.03
CA GLN A 808 12.74 73.38 -40.97
C GLN A 808 13.95 72.65 -40.36
N GLN A 809 14.97 72.30 -41.15
CA GLN A 809 16.18 71.64 -40.63
C GLN A 809 17.03 72.56 -39.73
N LEU A 810 17.09 73.86 -40.03
CA LEU A 810 17.74 74.86 -39.18
C LEU A 810 16.93 75.11 -37.90
N GLN A 811 15.61 75.25 -38.02
CA GLN A 811 14.71 75.43 -36.88
C GLN A 811 14.80 74.24 -35.90
N LYS A 812 14.83 73.00 -36.41
CA LYS A 812 14.93 71.78 -35.60
C LYS A 812 16.19 71.71 -34.75
N ARG A 813 17.34 72.11 -35.30
CA ARG A 813 18.61 72.14 -34.53
C ARG A 813 18.59 73.20 -33.42
N CYS A 814 17.98 74.35 -33.66
CA CYS A 814 17.81 75.38 -32.63
C CYS A 814 16.87 74.91 -31.49
N THR A 815 15.77 74.22 -31.81
CA THR A 815 14.87 73.68 -30.77
C THR A 815 15.53 72.56 -29.96
N GLU A 816 16.25 71.64 -30.60
CA GLU A 816 16.97 70.55 -29.89
C GLU A 816 18.03 71.08 -28.92
N GLN A 817 18.72 72.17 -29.27
CA GLN A 817 19.68 72.83 -28.39
C GLN A 817 19.01 73.51 -27.19
N VAL A 818 17.91 74.24 -27.40
CA VAL A 818 17.12 74.86 -26.31
C VAL A 818 16.51 73.81 -25.38
N GLU A 819 16.01 72.69 -25.92
CA GLU A 819 15.50 71.57 -25.13
C GLU A 819 16.60 70.84 -24.34
N SER A 820 17.85 70.83 -24.83
CA SER A 820 18.98 70.31 -24.05
C SER A 820 19.32 71.23 -22.88
N LEU A 821 19.31 72.55 -23.08
CA LEU A 821 19.55 73.54 -22.03
C LEU A 821 18.44 73.53 -20.98
N ALA A 822 17.18 73.46 -21.39
CA ALA A 822 16.04 73.33 -20.49
C ALA A 822 16.07 72.02 -19.67
N ARG A 823 16.57 70.91 -20.25
CA ARG A 823 16.80 69.66 -19.52
C ARG A 823 17.92 69.79 -18.49
N CYS A 824 19.03 70.45 -18.83
CA CYS A 824 20.12 70.74 -17.89
C CYS A 824 19.65 71.66 -16.74
N GLU A 825 18.90 72.71 -17.04
CA GLU A 825 18.36 73.64 -16.03
C GLU A 825 17.35 72.94 -15.11
N LYS A 826 16.47 72.10 -15.66
CA LYS A 826 15.56 71.25 -14.87
C LYS A 826 16.31 70.28 -13.96
N ALA A 827 17.37 69.64 -14.46
CA ALA A 827 18.21 68.74 -13.65
C ALA A 827 18.92 69.49 -12.51
N ILE A 828 19.44 70.70 -12.76
CA ILE A 828 20.07 71.55 -11.74
C ILE A 828 19.05 71.96 -10.66
N LEU A 829 17.83 72.36 -11.04
CA LEU A 829 16.76 72.68 -10.10
C LEU A 829 16.34 71.46 -9.27
N GLN A 830 16.24 70.28 -9.91
CA GLN A 830 15.86 69.03 -9.25
C GLN A 830 16.93 68.54 -8.25
N MET A 831 18.22 68.63 -8.61
CA MET A 831 19.33 68.39 -7.68
C MET A 831 19.35 69.39 -6.52
N LYS A 832 18.99 70.66 -6.77
CA LYS A 832 18.92 71.68 -5.73
C LYS A 832 17.79 71.40 -4.73
N SER A 833 16.59 71.04 -5.20
CA SER A 833 15.49 70.63 -4.32
C SER A 833 15.79 69.35 -3.54
N GLU A 834 16.54 68.42 -4.13
CA GLU A 834 16.96 67.18 -3.46
C GLU A 834 18.00 67.44 -2.35
N LEU A 835 18.98 68.32 -2.60
CA LEU A 835 19.92 68.77 -1.56
C LEU A 835 19.23 69.53 -0.42
N GLU A 836 18.21 70.33 -0.74
CA GLU A 836 17.42 71.05 0.27
C GLU A 836 16.53 70.09 1.08
N ARG A 837 15.95 69.06 0.44
CA ARG A 837 15.25 67.96 1.12
C ARG A 837 16.18 67.19 2.06
N GLN A 838 17.37 66.80 1.61
CA GLN A 838 18.36 66.11 2.46
C GLN A 838 18.85 66.98 3.63
N ALA A 839 18.91 68.30 3.47
CA ALA A 839 19.18 69.22 4.58
C ALA A 839 18.02 69.23 5.61
N GLN A 840 16.77 69.24 5.14
CA GLN A 840 15.57 69.12 5.97
C GLN A 840 15.55 67.78 6.75
N ASP A 841 15.76 66.66 6.06
CA ASP A 841 15.73 65.32 6.63
C ASP A 841 16.82 65.15 7.71
N LYS A 842 18.00 65.74 7.50
CA LYS A 842 19.10 65.79 8.50
C LYS A 842 18.75 66.61 9.75
N VAL A 843 17.89 67.62 9.63
CA VAL A 843 17.37 68.40 10.78
C VAL A 843 16.29 67.60 11.52
N CYS A 844 15.39 66.92 10.80
CA CYS A 844 14.39 66.03 11.39
C CYS A 844 15.05 64.86 12.14
N LEU A 845 16.02 64.17 11.54
CA LEU A 845 16.78 63.09 12.18
C LEU A 845 17.47 63.54 13.47
N LYS A 846 18.07 64.74 13.51
CA LYS A 846 18.63 65.30 14.75
C LYS A 846 17.57 65.55 15.82
N ARG A 847 16.36 65.98 15.43
CA ARG A 847 15.26 66.24 16.35
C ARG A 847 14.67 64.93 16.91
N SER A 848 14.54 63.89 16.10
CA SER A 848 14.13 62.54 16.52
C SER A 848 15.17 61.86 17.42
N LEU A 849 16.46 62.00 17.11
CA LEU A 849 17.54 61.45 17.95
C LEU A 849 17.57 62.10 19.35
N LEU A 850 17.33 63.41 19.44
CA LEU A 850 17.20 64.10 20.74
C LEU A 850 15.94 63.68 21.51
N ALA A 851 14.82 63.43 20.83
CA ALA A 851 13.61 62.91 21.46
C ALA A 851 13.84 61.49 22.03
N SER A 852 14.39 60.57 21.22
CA SER A 852 14.73 59.21 21.62
C SER A 852 15.69 59.18 22.82
N HIS A 853 16.75 60.00 22.81
CA HIS A 853 17.66 60.11 23.95
C HIS A 853 16.96 60.66 25.21
N HIS A 854 15.89 61.43 25.08
CA HIS A 854 15.15 61.93 26.24
C HIS A 854 14.25 60.84 26.85
N THR A 855 13.54 60.06 26.02
CA THR A 855 12.77 58.89 26.46
C THR A 855 13.67 57.89 27.19
N HIS A 856 14.79 57.52 26.56
CA HIS A 856 15.71 56.51 27.10
C HIS A 856 16.33 56.87 28.47
N VAL A 857 16.37 58.16 28.83
CA VAL A 857 16.79 58.67 30.14
C VAL A 857 15.66 58.58 31.17
N ILE A 858 14.41 58.77 30.75
CA ILE A 858 13.21 58.60 31.59
C ILE A 858 13.03 57.11 31.92
N ASP A 859 13.05 56.24 30.91
CA ASP A 859 12.86 54.79 31.07
C ASP A 859 13.93 54.20 31.98
N ARG A 860 15.19 54.63 31.81
CA ARG A 860 16.28 54.26 32.72
C ARG A 860 16.02 54.69 34.16
N SER A 861 15.45 55.88 34.38
CA SER A 861 15.13 56.36 35.73
C SER A 861 13.97 55.60 36.39
N GLN A 862 13.05 55.03 35.59
CA GLN A 862 11.98 54.15 36.06
C GLN A 862 12.54 52.77 36.43
N LEU A 863 13.36 52.16 35.56
CA LEU A 863 14.03 50.89 35.84
C LEU A 863 14.95 50.97 37.07
N GLU A 864 15.64 52.09 37.29
CA GLU A 864 16.42 52.32 38.51
C GLU A 864 15.54 52.41 39.79
N GLN A 865 14.28 52.88 39.69
CA GLN A 865 13.32 52.84 40.81
C GLN A 865 12.71 51.45 41.03
N GLU A 866 12.39 50.71 39.98
CA GLU A 866 11.85 49.35 40.08
C GLU A 866 12.89 48.36 40.63
N ALA A 867 14.16 48.52 40.26
CA ALA A 867 15.25 47.76 40.86
C ALA A 867 15.35 47.98 42.39
N ILE A 868 15.07 49.18 42.88
CA ILE A 868 15.01 49.49 44.32
C ILE A 868 13.76 48.86 44.96
N HIS A 869 12.61 48.89 44.29
CA HIS A 869 11.38 48.25 44.77
C HIS A 869 11.54 46.73 44.89
N LEU A 870 12.02 46.06 43.84
CA LEU A 870 12.26 44.61 43.82
C LEU A 870 13.30 44.19 44.87
N LYS A 871 14.34 45.00 45.10
CA LYS A 871 15.31 44.74 46.17
C LYS A 871 14.67 44.73 47.55
N ASN A 872 13.71 45.63 47.81
CA ASN A 872 12.98 45.68 49.07
C ASN A 872 12.03 44.47 49.23
N GLU A 873 11.35 44.04 48.16
CA GLU A 873 10.52 42.82 48.20
C GLU A 873 11.34 41.55 48.42
N VAL A 874 12.52 41.42 47.80
CA VAL A 874 13.43 40.29 48.07
C VAL A 874 13.79 40.23 49.55
N THR A 875 14.15 41.35 50.19
CA THR A 875 14.43 41.36 51.64
C THR A 875 13.22 41.06 52.52
N ARG A 876 11.98 41.27 52.04
CA ARG A 876 10.77 40.84 52.75
C ARG A 876 10.58 39.32 52.64
N VAL A 877 10.71 38.77 51.43
CA VAL A 877 10.54 37.34 51.15
C VAL A 877 11.64 36.50 51.83
N GLU A 878 12.88 37.00 51.92
CA GLU A 878 13.95 36.36 52.71
C GLU A 878 13.59 36.23 54.20
N LEU A 879 12.89 37.22 54.76
CA LEU A 879 12.43 37.19 56.15
C LEU A 879 11.29 36.17 56.35
N GLU A 880 10.33 36.16 55.43
CA GLU A 880 9.20 35.20 55.43
C GLU A 880 9.69 33.75 55.22
N LEU A 881 10.75 33.56 54.42
CA LEU A 881 11.41 32.26 54.23
C LEU A 881 12.10 31.78 55.52
N ALA A 882 12.75 32.68 56.26
CA ALA A 882 13.38 32.36 57.54
C ALA A 882 12.35 31.96 58.63
N ASP A 883 11.15 32.53 58.61
CA ASP A 883 10.08 32.17 59.55
C ASP A 883 9.34 30.89 59.13
N THR A 884 9.08 30.67 57.84
CA THR A 884 8.52 29.39 57.35
C THR A 884 9.46 28.21 57.57
N GLN A 885 10.79 28.39 57.45
CA GLN A 885 11.77 27.36 57.82
C GLN A 885 11.69 26.95 59.31
N LYS A 886 11.41 27.88 60.23
CA LYS A 886 11.20 27.55 61.67
C LYS A 886 9.95 26.69 61.87
N VAL A 887 8.86 27.00 61.16
CA VAL A 887 7.63 26.19 61.20
C VAL A 887 7.88 24.80 60.61
N HIS A 888 8.65 24.69 59.53
CA HIS A 888 8.92 23.40 58.89
C HIS A 888 9.76 22.47 59.79
N VAL A 889 10.74 23.01 60.53
CA VAL A 889 11.52 22.28 61.54
C VAL A 889 10.65 21.81 62.71
N ALA A 890 9.64 22.59 63.12
CA ALA A 890 8.70 22.16 64.15
C ALA A 890 7.80 21.00 63.68
N LEU A 891 7.27 21.07 62.45
CA LEU A 891 6.44 20.03 61.85
C LEU A 891 7.19 18.72 61.61
N LEU A 892 8.45 18.77 61.14
CA LEU A 892 9.30 17.57 61.00
C LEU A 892 9.53 16.87 62.34
N ARG A 893 9.69 17.64 63.41
CA ARG A 893 9.89 17.09 64.76
C ARG A 893 8.61 16.48 65.34
N GLN A 894 7.43 16.91 64.87
CA GLN A 894 6.15 16.29 65.21
C GLN A 894 5.96 14.98 64.43
N SER A 895 6.21 14.99 63.12
CA SER A 895 6.01 13.80 62.27
C SER A 895 7.02 12.68 62.56
N GLU A 896 8.24 12.99 63.03
CA GLU A 896 9.17 11.98 63.56
C GLU A 896 8.64 11.28 64.82
N GLU A 897 7.91 11.98 65.68
CA GLU A 897 7.35 11.43 66.91
C GLU A 897 6.10 10.58 66.63
N GLU A 898 5.24 11.02 65.70
CA GLU A 898 4.15 10.21 65.15
C GLU A 898 4.67 8.94 64.44
N LEU A 899 5.81 9.02 63.74
CA LEU A 899 6.49 7.86 63.15
C LEU A 899 7.04 6.88 64.19
N LYS A 900 7.49 7.36 65.36
CA LYS A 900 7.91 6.49 66.48
C LYS A 900 6.71 5.78 67.12
N GLU A 901 5.55 6.43 67.17
CA GLU A 901 4.32 5.84 67.70
C GLU A 901 3.74 4.79 66.73
N ALA A 902 3.65 5.12 65.44
CA ALA A 902 3.27 4.17 64.39
C ALA A 902 4.20 2.94 64.32
N ARG A 903 5.51 3.11 64.55
CA ARG A 903 6.45 1.97 64.64
C ARG A 903 6.14 1.03 65.81
N ARG A 904 5.70 1.55 66.96
CA ARG A 904 5.29 0.72 68.11
C ARG A 904 3.98 -0.03 67.83
N GLU A 905 3.01 0.59 67.16
CA GLU A 905 1.80 -0.10 66.71
C GLU A 905 2.09 -1.20 65.69
N VAL A 906 3.00 -0.96 64.73
CA VAL A 906 3.44 -1.99 63.78
C VAL A 906 4.15 -3.14 64.49
N GLU A 907 4.95 -2.89 65.52
CA GLU A 907 5.59 -3.94 66.33
C GLU A 907 4.54 -4.83 67.02
N VAL A 908 3.51 -4.22 67.64
CA VAL A 908 2.39 -4.94 68.28
C VAL A 908 1.59 -5.75 67.25
N GLN A 909 1.26 -5.16 66.09
CA GLN A 909 0.58 -5.89 65.02
C GLN A 909 1.43 -7.03 64.45
N ARG A 910 2.77 -6.90 64.46
CA ARG A 910 3.69 -7.96 64.05
C ARG A 910 3.70 -9.13 65.04
N GLU A 911 3.61 -8.85 66.35
CA GLU A 911 3.45 -9.88 67.38
C GLU A 911 2.08 -10.57 67.36
N GLU A 912 1.01 -9.85 67.01
CA GLU A 912 -0.31 -10.45 66.79
C GLU A 912 -0.35 -11.28 65.50
N ALA A 913 0.22 -10.78 64.41
CA ALA A 913 0.35 -11.52 63.17
C ALA A 913 1.23 -12.78 63.32
N GLN A 914 2.26 -12.74 64.17
CA GLN A 914 3.07 -13.91 64.50
C GLN A 914 2.26 -14.93 65.33
N ARG A 915 1.53 -14.49 66.36
CA ARG A 915 0.61 -15.36 67.12
C ARG A 915 -0.43 -16.03 66.24
N LEU A 916 -1.02 -15.29 65.29
CA LEU A 916 -1.96 -15.85 64.31
C LEU A 916 -1.30 -16.84 63.34
N ARG A 917 -0.04 -16.62 62.92
CA ARG A 917 0.72 -17.60 62.12
C ARG A 917 0.98 -18.89 62.89
N ASP A 918 1.37 -18.78 64.17
CA ASP A 918 1.62 -19.95 65.02
C ASP A 918 0.32 -20.73 65.30
N GLU A 919 -0.81 -20.03 65.45
CA GLU A 919 -2.13 -20.65 65.60
C GLU A 919 -2.64 -21.30 64.29
N ILE A 920 -2.38 -20.67 63.13
CA ILE A 920 -2.64 -21.27 61.80
C ILE A 920 -1.79 -22.53 61.60
N LEU A 921 -0.48 -22.51 61.93
CA LEU A 921 0.38 -23.69 61.85
C LEU A 921 -0.12 -24.83 62.75
N LYS A 922 -0.60 -24.50 63.95
CA LYS A 922 -1.18 -25.47 64.89
C LYS A 922 -2.50 -26.06 64.39
N GLU A 923 -3.34 -25.28 63.70
CA GLU A 923 -4.53 -25.79 63.02
C GLU A 923 -4.21 -26.55 61.73
N GLU A 924 -3.17 -26.19 60.98
CA GLU A 924 -2.66 -27.02 59.88
C GLU A 924 -2.17 -28.37 60.37
N GLU A 925 -1.45 -28.43 61.49
CA GLU A 925 -0.96 -29.69 62.05
C GLU A 925 -2.12 -30.57 62.55
N LYS A 926 -3.14 -29.98 63.19
CA LYS A 926 -4.41 -30.69 63.47
C LYS A 926 -5.11 -31.17 62.20
N ARG A 927 -5.16 -30.37 61.14
CA ARG A 927 -5.73 -30.77 59.84
C ARG A 927 -4.92 -31.91 59.20
N ARG A 928 -3.59 -31.89 59.30
CA ARG A 928 -2.72 -32.99 58.84
C ARG A 928 -2.96 -34.26 59.66
N SER A 929 -3.11 -34.16 60.98
CA SER A 929 -3.50 -35.28 61.85
C SER A 929 -4.87 -35.84 61.44
N ALA A 930 -5.88 -34.98 61.29
CA ALA A 930 -7.22 -35.38 60.85
C ALA A 930 -7.26 -35.93 59.41
N ILE A 931 -6.36 -35.50 58.53
CA ILE A 931 -6.18 -36.10 57.20
C ILE A 931 -5.52 -37.48 57.31
N GLY A 932 -4.54 -37.65 58.20
CA GLY A 932 -3.95 -38.95 58.54
C GLY A 932 -5.01 -39.92 59.07
N GLU A 933 -5.80 -39.50 60.06
CA GLU A 933 -6.94 -40.26 60.58
C GLU A 933 -7.99 -40.55 59.51
N LYS A 934 -8.30 -39.60 58.63
CA LYS A 934 -9.21 -39.81 57.49
C LYS A 934 -8.62 -40.77 56.44
N GLN A 935 -7.31 -40.81 56.26
CA GLN A 935 -6.62 -41.78 55.41
C GLN A 935 -6.61 -43.17 56.06
N SER A 936 -6.41 -43.27 57.38
CA SER A 936 -6.54 -44.51 58.16
C SER A 936 -7.98 -45.02 58.14
N LEU A 937 -8.98 -44.14 58.29
CA LEU A 937 -10.40 -44.46 58.13
C LEU A 937 -10.74 -44.80 56.68
N SER A 938 -10.11 -44.18 55.68
CA SER A 938 -10.29 -44.56 54.26
C SER A 938 -9.65 -45.92 53.94
N ALA A 939 -8.55 -46.29 54.60
CA ALA A 939 -7.94 -47.60 54.51
C ALA A 939 -8.82 -48.65 55.23
N CYS A 940 -9.35 -48.32 56.40
CA CYS A 940 -10.30 -49.14 57.15
C CYS A 940 -11.61 -49.33 56.38
N VAL A 941 -12.18 -48.28 55.79
CA VAL A 941 -13.35 -48.37 54.89
C VAL A 941 -13.01 -49.17 53.63
N ARG A 942 -11.82 -49.02 53.03
CA ARG A 942 -11.40 -49.89 51.89
C ARG A 942 -11.11 -51.33 52.31
N GLN A 943 -10.84 -51.59 53.59
CA GLN A 943 -10.69 -52.93 54.12
C GLN A 943 -12.06 -53.54 54.42
N LEU A 944 -12.95 -52.83 55.11
CA LEU A 944 -14.35 -53.18 55.29
C LEU A 944 -15.09 -53.33 53.95
N SER A 945 -14.79 -52.51 52.93
CA SER A 945 -15.33 -52.69 51.59
C SER A 945 -14.80 -53.97 50.95
N ARG A 946 -13.51 -54.31 51.11
CA ARG A 946 -12.97 -55.61 50.64
C ARG A 946 -13.53 -56.80 51.42
N GLU A 947 -13.76 -56.66 52.72
CA GLU A 947 -14.40 -57.68 53.56
C GLU A 947 -15.90 -57.80 53.23
N MET A 948 -16.57 -56.71 52.87
CA MET A 948 -17.95 -56.71 52.34
C MET A 948 -18.01 -57.21 50.90
N GLU A 949 -16.98 -57.03 50.07
CA GLU A 949 -16.86 -57.62 48.73
C GLU A 949 -16.51 -59.11 48.83
N GLU A 950 -15.71 -59.52 49.81
CA GLU A 950 -15.48 -60.92 50.18
C GLU A 950 -16.74 -61.56 50.76
N LEU A 951 -17.51 -60.86 51.60
CA LEU A 951 -18.79 -61.34 52.10
C LEU A 951 -19.85 -61.35 51.00
N ARG A 952 -19.84 -60.41 50.06
CA ARG A 952 -20.72 -60.42 48.87
C ARG A 952 -20.33 -61.49 47.87
N SER A 953 -19.04 -61.76 47.66
CA SER A 953 -18.59 -62.86 46.80
C SER A 953 -18.73 -64.21 47.49
N LYS A 954 -18.55 -64.33 48.80
CA LYS A 954 -18.97 -65.51 49.59
C LYS A 954 -20.48 -65.67 49.57
N GLN A 955 -21.25 -64.59 49.72
CA GLN A 955 -22.71 -64.62 49.67
C GLN A 955 -23.20 -64.97 48.26
N GLN A 956 -22.59 -64.44 47.21
CA GLN A 956 -22.84 -64.76 45.81
C GLN A 956 -22.42 -66.20 45.51
N VAL A 957 -21.30 -66.70 46.03
CA VAL A 957 -20.93 -68.11 45.93
C VAL A 957 -21.89 -68.99 46.74
N THR A 958 -22.46 -68.55 47.87
CA THR A 958 -23.51 -69.30 48.57
C THR A 958 -24.90 -69.15 47.93
N GLU A 959 -25.18 -68.07 47.20
CA GLU A 959 -26.41 -67.87 46.43
C GLU A 959 -26.34 -68.59 45.08
N GLU A 960 -25.16 -68.69 44.46
CA GLU A 960 -24.90 -69.50 43.27
C GLU A 960 -24.77 -70.98 43.67
N ALA A 961 -24.20 -71.31 44.83
CA ALA A 961 -24.30 -72.66 45.39
C ALA A 961 -25.74 -72.99 45.79
N ALA A 962 -26.52 -72.08 46.39
CA ALA A 962 -27.92 -72.30 46.70
C ALA A 962 -28.78 -72.40 45.44
N ARG A 963 -28.56 -71.56 44.42
CA ARG A 963 -29.22 -71.68 43.10
C ARG A 963 -28.74 -72.92 42.33
N ALA A 964 -27.51 -73.40 42.53
CA ALA A 964 -27.04 -74.66 41.96
C ALA A 964 -27.52 -75.90 42.75
N GLU A 965 -27.78 -75.77 44.05
CA GLU A 965 -28.39 -76.80 44.91
C GLU A 965 -29.92 -76.84 44.71
N GLU A 966 -30.55 -75.69 44.45
CA GLU A 966 -31.95 -75.54 44.07
C GLU A 966 -32.16 -75.95 42.61
N ALA A 967 -31.23 -75.67 41.70
CA ALA A 967 -31.19 -76.26 40.36
C ALA A 967 -30.95 -77.77 40.42
N ARG A 968 -30.03 -78.28 41.26
CA ARG A 968 -29.86 -79.73 41.48
C ARG A 968 -31.06 -80.38 42.19
N ARG A 969 -31.80 -79.66 43.02
CA ARG A 969 -33.09 -80.12 43.58
C ARG A 969 -34.20 -80.08 42.54
N MET A 970 -34.30 -79.05 41.71
CA MET A 970 -35.29 -78.97 40.64
C MET A 970 -34.98 -79.95 39.51
N GLU A 971 -33.72 -80.23 39.23
CA GLU A 971 -33.24 -81.30 38.34
C GLU A 971 -33.47 -82.68 38.99
N GLY A 972 -33.29 -82.81 40.31
CA GLY A 972 -33.72 -83.95 41.10
C GLY A 972 -35.22 -84.20 40.98
N CYS A 973 -36.06 -83.20 41.21
CA CYS A 973 -37.52 -83.25 41.05
C CYS A 973 -37.95 -83.43 39.59
N LEU A 974 -37.19 -82.97 38.60
CA LEU A 974 -37.42 -83.24 37.17
C LEU A 974 -37.00 -84.65 36.78
N ASN A 975 -35.99 -85.23 37.43
CA ASN A 975 -35.56 -86.61 37.18
C ASN A 975 -36.41 -87.62 37.95
N GLU A 976 -36.88 -87.29 39.16
CA GLU A 976 -37.94 -88.00 39.87
C GLU A 976 -39.29 -87.81 39.15
N GLY A 977 -39.55 -86.63 38.59
CA GLY A 977 -40.69 -86.36 37.72
C GLY A 977 -40.65 -87.21 36.45
N LYS A 978 -39.52 -87.29 35.74
CA LYS A 978 -39.31 -88.17 34.59
C LYS A 978 -39.30 -89.66 34.97
N LEU A 979 -38.89 -90.02 36.18
CA LEU A 979 -38.95 -91.40 36.69
C LEU A 979 -40.39 -91.78 37.10
N ALA A 980 -41.16 -90.85 37.67
CA ALA A 980 -42.57 -91.02 37.98
C ALA A 980 -43.39 -91.05 36.69
N GLU A 981 -43.12 -90.16 35.74
CA GLU A 981 -43.71 -90.16 34.41
C GLU A 981 -43.29 -91.40 33.60
N GLY A 982 -42.04 -91.85 33.70
CA GLY A 982 -41.57 -93.11 33.12
C GLY A 982 -42.22 -94.33 33.76
N LYS A 983 -42.47 -94.32 35.07
CA LYS A 983 -43.28 -95.34 35.77
C LYS A 983 -44.75 -95.25 35.38
N ILE A 984 -45.33 -94.07 35.18
CA ILE A 984 -46.70 -93.88 34.71
C ILE A 984 -46.83 -94.34 33.25
N ARG A 985 -45.87 -94.05 32.38
CA ARG A 985 -45.83 -94.57 31.00
C ARG A 985 -45.59 -96.08 30.97
N SER A 986 -44.76 -96.63 31.85
CA SER A 986 -44.58 -98.09 32.00
C SER A 986 -45.83 -98.78 32.56
N VAL A 987 -46.53 -98.16 33.50
CA VAL A 987 -47.83 -98.63 34.02
C VAL A 987 -48.91 -98.46 32.96
N ALA A 988 -48.91 -97.38 32.16
CA ALA A 988 -49.85 -97.16 31.08
C ALA A 988 -49.64 -98.15 29.93
N VAL A 989 -48.40 -98.40 29.51
CA VAL A 989 -48.08 -99.44 28.51
C VAL A 989 -48.42 -100.83 29.05
N ARG A 990 -48.19 -101.10 30.34
CA ARG A 990 -48.61 -102.37 30.97
C ARG A 990 -50.13 -102.49 31.04
N LEU A 991 -50.85 -101.44 31.40
CA LEU A 991 -52.32 -101.39 31.41
C LEU A 991 -52.90 -101.43 29.99
N GLU A 992 -52.24 -100.86 28.99
CA GLU A 992 -52.63 -100.99 27.58
C GLU A 992 -52.37 -102.41 27.08
N SER A 993 -51.27 -103.06 27.46
CA SER A 993 -51.07 -104.48 27.17
C SER A 993 -52.05 -105.38 27.94
N GLU A 994 -52.35 -105.10 29.20
CA GLU A 994 -53.36 -105.82 30.00
C GLU A 994 -54.78 -105.54 29.49
N VAL A 995 -55.08 -104.36 28.95
CA VAL A 995 -56.37 -104.05 28.30
C VAL A 995 -56.45 -104.65 26.89
N LEU A 996 -55.34 -104.74 26.16
CA LEU A 996 -55.28 -105.48 24.89
C LEU A 996 -55.34 -106.99 25.10
N GLU A 997 -54.77 -107.50 26.19
CA GLU A 997 -54.84 -108.90 26.60
C GLU A 997 -56.20 -109.23 27.21
N LEU A 998 -56.82 -108.34 27.99
CA LEU A 998 -58.22 -108.48 28.40
C LEU A 998 -59.18 -108.31 27.22
N ARG A 999 -58.88 -107.47 26.22
CA ARG A 999 -59.65 -107.44 24.97
C ARG A 999 -59.43 -108.69 24.14
N ARG A 1000 -58.22 -109.26 24.11
CA ARG A 1000 -57.94 -110.54 23.44
C ARG A 1000 -58.66 -111.68 24.17
N ASN A 1001 -58.60 -111.75 25.50
CA ASN A 1001 -59.27 -112.75 26.31
C ASN A 1001 -60.80 -112.57 26.32
N LEU A 1002 -61.30 -111.33 26.21
CA LEU A 1002 -62.74 -111.06 26.04
C LEU A 1002 -63.19 -111.38 24.62
N GLN A 1003 -62.36 -111.14 23.60
CA GLN A 1003 -62.62 -111.55 22.23
C GLN A 1003 -62.59 -113.07 22.14
N GLU A 1004 -61.56 -113.74 22.65
CA GLU A 1004 -61.48 -115.20 22.76
C GLU A 1004 -62.63 -115.77 23.60
N ALA A 1005 -63.06 -115.13 24.69
CA ALA A 1005 -64.23 -115.58 25.45
C ALA A 1005 -65.57 -115.30 24.74
N VAL A 1006 -65.66 -114.27 23.90
CA VAL A 1006 -66.80 -114.01 23.01
C VAL A 1006 -66.81 -115.00 21.85
N ASP A 1007 -65.64 -115.36 21.32
CA ASP A 1007 -65.46 -116.31 20.23
C ASP A 1007 -65.71 -117.75 20.73
N HIS A 1008 -65.18 -118.14 21.90
CA HIS A 1008 -65.53 -119.40 22.58
C HIS A 1008 -67.00 -119.43 23.00
N LYS A 1009 -67.62 -118.28 23.31
CA LYS A 1009 -69.06 -118.22 23.57
C LYS A 1009 -69.88 -118.29 22.30
N LEU A 1010 -69.39 -117.75 21.18
CA LEU A 1010 -70.01 -117.91 19.86
C LEU A 1010 -69.85 -119.34 19.35
N GLU A 1011 -68.71 -119.98 19.56
CA GLU A 1011 -68.50 -121.42 19.32
C GLU A 1011 -69.39 -122.25 20.24
N ALA A 1012 -69.48 -121.95 21.54
CA ALA A 1012 -70.39 -122.67 22.44
C ALA A 1012 -71.88 -122.43 22.13
N GLU A 1013 -72.27 -121.25 21.63
CA GLU A 1013 -73.65 -120.98 21.20
C GLU A 1013 -73.92 -121.55 19.79
N LEU A 1014 -72.91 -121.69 18.93
CA LEU A 1014 -72.95 -122.44 17.66
C LEU A 1014 -73.04 -123.94 17.88
N GLU A 1015 -72.19 -124.54 18.72
CA GLU A 1015 -72.27 -125.95 19.14
C GLU A 1015 -73.60 -126.23 19.86
N LYS A 1016 -74.16 -125.25 20.57
CA LYS A 1016 -75.50 -125.35 21.18
C LYS A 1016 -76.63 -125.18 20.16
N GLN A 1017 -76.46 -124.38 19.10
CA GLN A 1017 -77.38 -124.37 17.95
C GLN A 1017 -77.27 -125.67 17.14
N GLU A 1018 -76.08 -126.23 16.95
CA GLU A 1018 -75.84 -127.47 16.24
C GLU A 1018 -76.31 -128.69 17.05
N ALA A 1019 -76.19 -128.66 18.38
CA ALA A 1019 -76.83 -129.61 19.29
C ALA A 1019 -78.36 -129.44 19.32
N GLN A 1020 -78.88 -128.21 19.24
CA GLN A 1020 -80.32 -127.96 19.13
C GLN A 1020 -80.89 -128.42 17.76
N GLU A 1021 -80.12 -128.31 16.68
CA GLU A 1021 -80.48 -128.84 15.36
C GLU A 1021 -80.34 -130.37 15.28
N GLN A 1022 -79.45 -130.99 16.06
CA GLN A 1022 -79.41 -132.45 16.22
C GLN A 1022 -80.56 -132.97 17.12
N VAL A 1023 -81.00 -132.22 18.14
CA VAL A 1023 -82.20 -132.53 18.93
C VAL A 1023 -83.48 -132.37 18.10
N ASN A 1024 -83.57 -131.34 17.25
CA ASN A 1024 -84.69 -131.13 16.35
C ASN A 1024 -84.77 -132.14 15.17
N LYS A 1025 -83.81 -133.07 15.05
CA LYS A 1025 -83.84 -134.17 14.06
C LYS A 1025 -84.45 -135.49 14.58
N TYR A 1026 -84.76 -135.58 15.88
CA TYR A 1026 -85.35 -136.78 16.50
C TYR A 1026 -86.46 -136.46 17.50
N THR A 1027 -87.47 -135.69 17.06
CA THR A 1027 -88.80 -135.71 17.70
C THR A 1027 -89.87 -135.87 16.61
N PRO A 1028 -90.74 -136.90 16.66
CA PRO A 1028 -91.65 -137.19 15.55
C PRO A 1028 -93.02 -136.52 15.71
N GLU A 1029 -93.43 -135.78 14.67
CA GLU A 1029 -94.60 -136.10 13.82
C GLU A 1029 -94.36 -135.60 12.38
#